data_AF-A0A8J5IEZ8-F1
#
_entry.id   AF-A0A8J5IEZ8-F1
#
_cell.length_a   1.000
_cell.length_b   1.000
_cell.length_c   1.000
_cell.angle_alpha   90.00
_cell.angle_beta   90.00
_cell.angle_gamma   90.00
#
_symmetry.space_group_name_H-M   'P 1'
#
loop_
_entity.id
_entity.type
_entity.pdbx_description
1 polymer ?
#
loop_
_entity_poly.entity_id
_entity_poly.type
_entity_poly.pdbx_seq_one_letter_code
_entity_poly.pdbx_strand_id
1 'polypeptide(L)'
;MVHKFVVLLALLTSSPCVTAGSSSFSLQSFATKTKYWDQRESALASALQSSVNESVVQDSDLELVQLQQVSRHGSRFPTKGNMGEIIDLLDKLQTNYSSVIPDWLKNYSLPYTTTDAGGLASAGFAELAGYGSRSRNSVKASIPVSYNASLFKLAHTTTRRTADSAKSFASTFFSNPDDVEYIEYPDGIDSLLRFFDECERYNAEVLDSATGSALTEYDAFQTSATMNESIAFLKTQLNLPSDANLTASEAATAFSACAFDIMLYNITTQWCSLVNQAFLNHLEYSEELETFYEQGPGHKINYEISAVLLQDVYTYMKNFTTGDTTIVGNLRFAHAETTLPLMTLLGYGDRTKLLASWTDKQIDSRGFRSSSLAPTASNIDFRLYRSKSDQKYYVSVWIQEVGAPLPGCDGALYCEFSKVEEIWSYYINDYNFETEGARRLKMAKGLESLEMENPPDVSPPEALPVKTIGRFLAVTFLLSVFLLVVTSGIEDDNGIAAEDDILNAADSGFTTPLSFGTMTMYWDQRSAQTALVQNNVRVTGVQASDLELLQIQQVSRHGSRFPTDNTIREIADLLYRLQANYSSILPEWLKEYSLPYNMSVAGVLSSSGFDELAAFGKRTRDSVGFAIPTTFERKQFILAHTFIERTGDSARAFASTFFDNPNDVHYIKYAKGKDPLLRFYDVCDRYLAEVKHNPNASAELKAYGSTSQMNASLADLKSQLNLPDSVALSVSDVRAAFAACAFDIMVYGITSHWCSLMDLTFLNRLDYAEDLEAFYEQGAGYKINYEMAAVLLQDIHSYMKMFISGETNVVGNLRFGHAETTLPLMTLLGYGDRSKLLASWTDDQINSRAFRTSVLSPTASNIDFRLYRGKKDQKYYVSVWIQEVEAPLPGCDGEMYCELSKFEKLWSFYLNDYNFKTDCALPKKGKKNPHL
;
A
#
# COMPACT_ATOMS: atom_id res chain seq x y z
N MET A 1 13.54 -6.46 -74.15
CA MET A 1 12.26 -6.03 -74.79
C MET A 1 11.34 -7.24 -74.88
N VAL A 2 10.03 -7.19 -74.64
CA VAL A 2 9.14 -6.21 -73.96
C VAL A 2 7.90 -6.99 -73.45
N HIS A 3 7.55 -6.82 -72.17
CA HIS A 3 6.21 -6.96 -71.52
C HIS A 3 5.23 -8.14 -71.80
N LYS A 4 4.58 -8.55 -70.68
CA LYS A 4 3.14 -8.83 -70.45
C LYS A 4 2.52 -10.26 -70.51
N PHE A 5 1.70 -10.51 -69.46
CA PHE A 5 0.58 -11.46 -69.28
C PHE A 5 0.81 -12.94 -68.88
N VAL A 6 -0.29 -13.56 -68.36
CA VAL A 6 -0.45 -14.90 -67.72
C VAL A 6 0.09 -14.96 -66.27
N VAL A 7 -0.67 -15.04 -65.16
CA VAL A 7 -2.14 -15.15 -64.85
C VAL A 7 -2.78 -16.56 -64.98
N LEU A 8 -3.62 -16.95 -63.99
CA LEU A 8 -4.30 -18.27 -63.74
C LEU A 8 -3.40 -19.42 -63.16
N LEU A 9 -3.87 -20.34 -62.27
CA LEU A 9 -5.10 -20.41 -61.44
C LEU A 9 -5.05 -21.45 -60.28
N ALA A 10 -5.58 -21.08 -59.10
CA ALA A 10 -6.16 -21.92 -58.01
C ALA A 10 -6.82 -20.96 -56.96
N LEU A 11 -7.97 -21.15 -56.28
CA LEU A 11 -9.09 -22.13 -56.30
C LEU A 11 -8.81 -23.55 -55.77
N LEU A 12 -9.55 -24.14 -54.81
CA LEU A 12 -10.61 -23.69 -53.85
C LEU A 12 -10.30 -24.35 -52.45
N THR A 13 -10.92 -24.10 -51.29
CA THR A 13 -12.20 -23.49 -50.79
C THR A 13 -11.90 -22.65 -49.52
N SER A 14 -12.74 -21.77 -48.96
CA SER A 14 -14.20 -21.82 -48.74
C SER A 14 -14.82 -20.41 -48.52
N SER A 15 -16.16 -20.32 -48.55
CA SER A 15 -16.89 -19.05 -48.35
C SER A 15 -16.87 -18.55 -46.90
N PRO A 16 -16.73 -17.23 -46.66
CA PRO A 16 -17.23 -16.61 -45.44
C PRO A 16 -18.76 -16.65 -45.45
N CYS A 17 -19.38 -17.09 -44.36
CA CYS A 17 -20.83 -16.97 -44.20
C CYS A 17 -21.19 -15.50 -43.91
N VAL A 18 -22.20 -14.95 -44.60
CA VAL A 18 -22.72 -13.62 -44.28
C VAL A 18 -23.64 -13.72 -43.07
N THR A 19 -23.08 -13.56 -41.88
CA THR A 19 -23.83 -13.23 -40.66
C THR A 19 -23.82 -11.71 -40.49
N ALA A 20 -25.00 -11.09 -40.48
CA ALA A 20 -25.11 -9.62 -40.41
C ALA A 20 -24.90 -9.09 -38.98
N GLY A 21 -24.31 -7.90 -38.87
CA GLY A 21 -24.47 -7.04 -37.69
C GLY A 21 -23.43 -7.18 -36.57
N SER A 22 -22.18 -6.78 -36.83
CA SER A 22 -21.27 -6.33 -35.77
C SER A 22 -20.40 -5.19 -36.27
N SER A 23 -20.60 -3.98 -35.76
CA SER A 23 -19.67 -2.86 -35.93
C SER A 23 -18.42 -3.12 -35.09
N SER A 24 -17.36 -3.64 -35.70
CA SER A 24 -16.10 -3.96 -35.01
C SER A 24 -15.34 -2.69 -34.64
N PHE A 25 -15.64 -2.14 -33.47
CA PHE A 25 -14.82 -1.15 -32.78
C PHE A 25 -13.63 -1.85 -32.09
N SER A 26 -12.59 -1.09 -31.74
CA SER A 26 -11.37 -1.64 -31.15
C SER A 26 -11.40 -1.67 -29.62
N LEU A 27 -11.12 -2.85 -29.06
CA LEU A 27 -10.97 -3.11 -27.62
C LEU A 27 -9.49 -3.17 -27.23
N GLN A 28 -8.72 -2.16 -27.66
CA GLN A 28 -7.25 -2.07 -27.52
C GLN A 28 -6.78 -0.93 -26.60
N SER A 29 -7.72 -0.14 -26.05
CA SER A 29 -7.45 1.16 -25.46
C SER A 29 -8.26 1.34 -24.17
N PHE A 30 -7.57 1.24 -23.04
CA PHE A 30 -8.12 1.28 -21.69
C PHE A 30 -7.24 2.10 -20.73
N ALA A 31 -6.72 3.24 -21.20
CA ALA A 31 -5.78 4.09 -20.45
C ALA A 31 -4.64 3.27 -19.82
N THR A 32 -4.22 3.54 -18.58
CA THR A 32 -3.14 2.78 -17.91
C THR A 32 -3.53 1.33 -17.54
N LYS A 33 -4.76 0.88 -17.82
CA LYS A 33 -5.24 -0.50 -17.66
C LYS A 33 -5.08 -1.34 -18.94
N THR A 34 -4.58 -0.74 -20.03
CA THR A 34 -4.35 -1.41 -21.33
C THR A 34 -3.28 -2.51 -21.22
N LYS A 35 -3.55 -3.70 -21.79
CA LYS A 35 -2.56 -4.79 -21.86
C LYS A 35 -1.45 -4.48 -22.88
N TYR A 36 -0.20 -4.84 -22.58
CA TYR A 36 0.97 -4.48 -23.37
C TYR A 36 0.85 -4.78 -24.87
N TRP A 37 0.31 -5.95 -25.17
CA TRP A 37 0.29 -6.54 -26.52
C TRP A 37 -0.58 -5.80 -27.52
N ASP A 38 -1.60 -5.06 -27.07
CA ASP A 38 -2.42 -4.23 -27.97
C ASP A 38 -1.65 -2.98 -28.45
N GLN A 39 -0.58 -2.60 -27.73
CA GLN A 39 0.11 -1.32 -27.91
C GLN A 39 1.57 -1.46 -28.38
N ARG A 40 2.10 -2.70 -28.42
CA ARG A 40 3.43 -3.00 -28.99
C ARG A 40 3.56 -2.69 -30.49
N GLU A 41 2.45 -2.76 -31.23
CA GLU A 41 2.35 -2.37 -32.65
C GLU A 41 1.45 -1.12 -32.83
N SER A 42 1.40 -0.27 -31.81
CA SER A 42 0.57 0.94 -31.76
C SER A 42 0.94 2.01 -32.79
N ALA A 43 0.08 3.04 -32.86
CA ALA A 43 0.40 4.31 -33.50
C ALA A 43 1.66 4.97 -32.89
N LEU A 44 1.95 4.79 -31.59
CA LEU A 44 3.18 5.30 -30.97
C LEU A 44 4.41 4.54 -31.47
N ALA A 45 4.40 3.21 -31.42
CA ALA A 45 5.48 2.38 -31.95
C ALA A 45 5.76 2.67 -33.44
N SER A 46 4.69 2.84 -34.23
CA SER A 46 4.76 3.23 -35.64
C SER A 46 5.33 4.64 -35.84
N ALA A 47 4.88 5.61 -35.03
CA ALA A 47 5.36 6.99 -35.10
C ALA A 47 6.86 7.08 -34.78
N LEU A 48 7.32 6.41 -33.72
CA LEU A 48 8.72 6.34 -33.33
C LEU A 48 9.61 5.76 -34.44
N GLN A 49 9.19 4.64 -35.06
CA GLN A 49 9.92 4.07 -36.21
C GLN A 49 9.94 5.02 -37.41
N SER A 50 8.83 5.72 -37.68
CA SER A 50 8.71 6.65 -38.81
C SER A 50 9.47 7.96 -38.65
N SER A 51 9.90 8.32 -37.43
CA SER A 51 10.67 9.52 -37.12
C SER A 51 12.17 9.28 -36.93
N VAL A 52 12.65 8.04 -37.15
CA VAL A 52 14.09 7.73 -37.24
C VAL A 52 14.68 8.32 -38.52
N ASN A 53 15.58 9.29 -38.37
CA ASN A 53 16.43 9.77 -39.45
C ASN A 53 17.60 8.80 -39.73
N GLU A 54 18.14 8.84 -40.95
CA GLU A 54 19.28 8.02 -41.36
C GLU A 54 20.49 8.24 -40.44
N SER A 55 20.97 7.17 -39.80
CA SER A 55 21.94 7.30 -38.71
C SER A 55 23.36 7.56 -39.21
N VAL A 56 24.01 8.58 -38.63
CA VAL A 56 25.39 8.98 -38.95
C VAL A 56 26.40 7.85 -38.69
N VAL A 57 26.09 6.96 -37.75
CA VAL A 57 26.83 5.72 -37.47
C VAL A 57 25.96 4.51 -37.81
N GLN A 58 26.56 3.45 -38.35
CA GLN A 58 25.89 2.21 -38.72
C GLN A 58 25.88 1.21 -37.54
N ASP A 59 24.78 0.46 -37.36
CA ASP A 59 24.69 -0.59 -36.31
C ASP A 59 25.80 -1.65 -36.41
N SER A 60 26.29 -1.91 -37.63
CA SER A 60 27.46 -2.79 -37.87
C SER A 60 28.72 -2.35 -37.14
N ASP A 61 28.88 -1.05 -36.93
CA ASP A 61 30.07 -0.43 -36.38
C ASP A 61 29.95 -0.24 -34.85
N LEU A 62 28.76 -0.48 -34.29
CA LEU A 62 28.47 -0.37 -32.87
C LEU A 62 28.52 -1.73 -32.16
N GLU A 63 28.94 -1.71 -30.90
CA GLU A 63 28.93 -2.85 -29.97
C GLU A 63 28.13 -2.45 -28.75
N LEU A 64 27.03 -3.14 -28.45
CA LEU A 64 26.28 -2.92 -27.20
C LEU A 64 27.17 -3.31 -26.02
N VAL A 65 27.29 -2.43 -25.02
CA VAL A 65 28.14 -2.66 -23.83
C VAL A 65 27.41 -2.53 -22.50
N GLN A 66 26.31 -1.77 -22.42
CA GLN A 66 25.47 -1.70 -21.22
C GLN A 66 23.98 -1.55 -21.56
N LEU A 67 23.13 -2.16 -20.73
CA LEU A 67 21.67 -2.03 -20.72
C LEU A 67 21.21 -1.40 -19.40
N GLN A 68 20.59 -0.23 -19.46
CA GLN A 68 19.75 0.31 -18.39
C GLN A 68 18.29 0.03 -18.76
N GLN A 69 17.51 -0.56 -17.86
CA GLN A 69 16.10 -0.84 -18.10
C GLN A 69 15.25 -0.29 -16.95
N VAL A 70 14.14 0.36 -17.31
CA VAL A 70 13.03 0.72 -16.42
C VAL A 70 11.77 0.07 -17.00
N SER A 71 10.98 -0.61 -16.16
CA SER A 71 9.79 -1.32 -16.63
C SER A 71 8.67 -1.28 -15.59
N ARG A 72 7.43 -1.08 -16.04
CA ARG A 72 6.24 -1.25 -15.21
C ARG A 72 6.00 -2.74 -14.93
N HIS A 73 5.34 -3.05 -13.82
CA HIS A 73 4.77 -4.39 -13.62
C HIS A 73 3.83 -4.82 -14.76
N GLY A 74 3.67 -6.13 -14.94
CA GLY A 74 2.77 -6.70 -15.94
C GLY A 74 1.29 -6.63 -15.60
N SER A 75 0.50 -7.27 -16.47
CA SER A 75 -0.94 -7.47 -16.35
C SER A 75 -1.32 -8.05 -14.99
N ARG A 76 -2.13 -7.31 -14.24
CA ARG A 76 -2.48 -7.58 -12.84
C ARG A 76 -3.98 -7.75 -12.66
N PHE A 77 -4.39 -8.42 -11.59
CA PHE A 77 -5.77 -8.35 -11.13
C PHE A 77 -6.15 -6.91 -10.74
N PRO A 78 -7.44 -6.55 -10.72
CA PRO A 78 -7.89 -5.25 -10.20
C PRO A 78 -7.38 -5.00 -8.78
N THR A 79 -7.26 -3.74 -8.37
CA THR A 79 -6.99 -3.42 -6.96
C THR A 79 -8.19 -3.83 -6.09
N LYS A 80 -8.04 -3.88 -4.76
CA LYS A 80 -9.20 -4.08 -3.88
C LYS A 80 -10.27 -2.99 -4.14
N GLY A 81 -9.86 -1.77 -4.50
CA GLY A 81 -10.74 -0.66 -4.91
C GLY A 81 -11.58 -1.01 -6.14
N ASN A 82 -10.92 -1.35 -7.26
CA ASN A 82 -11.62 -1.71 -8.49
C ASN A 82 -12.46 -2.99 -8.35
N MET A 83 -12.10 -3.93 -7.47
CA MET A 83 -12.99 -5.05 -7.14
C MET A 83 -14.25 -4.58 -6.40
N GLY A 84 -14.12 -3.66 -5.44
CA GLY A 84 -15.23 -3.05 -4.72
C GLY A 84 -16.18 -2.31 -5.66
N GLU A 85 -15.66 -1.40 -6.48
CA GLU A 85 -16.41 -0.64 -7.49
C GLU A 85 -17.28 -1.56 -8.36
N ILE A 86 -16.69 -2.64 -8.91
CA ILE A 86 -17.41 -3.60 -9.76
C ILE A 86 -18.42 -4.43 -8.96
N ILE A 87 -18.14 -4.77 -7.69
CA ILE A 87 -19.10 -5.48 -6.80
C ILE A 87 -20.30 -4.59 -6.46
N ASP A 88 -20.07 -3.32 -6.12
CA ASP A 88 -21.14 -2.38 -5.73
C ASP A 88 -22.03 -2.04 -6.95
N LEU A 89 -21.44 -1.91 -8.15
CA LEU A 89 -22.21 -1.81 -9.39
C LEU A 89 -23.00 -3.10 -9.69
N LEU A 90 -22.41 -4.28 -9.43
CA LEU A 90 -23.10 -5.56 -9.61
C LEU A 90 -24.30 -5.71 -8.66
N ASP A 91 -24.14 -5.44 -7.36
CA ASP A 91 -25.26 -5.48 -6.42
C ASP A 91 -26.34 -4.47 -6.81
N LYS A 92 -25.96 -3.22 -7.11
CA LYS A 92 -26.91 -2.20 -7.57
C LYS A 92 -27.73 -2.67 -8.77
N LEU A 93 -27.12 -3.32 -9.75
CA LEU A 93 -27.79 -3.83 -10.95
C LEU A 93 -28.61 -5.11 -10.67
N GLN A 94 -28.05 -6.08 -9.95
CA GLN A 94 -28.70 -7.36 -9.65
C GLN A 94 -29.87 -7.22 -8.67
N THR A 95 -29.76 -6.34 -7.67
CA THR A 95 -30.80 -6.10 -6.64
C THR A 95 -31.92 -5.22 -7.17
N ASN A 96 -31.63 -4.12 -7.86
CA ASN A 96 -32.68 -3.15 -8.28
C ASN A 96 -33.24 -3.42 -9.69
N TYR A 97 -32.46 -4.01 -10.59
CA TYR A 97 -32.79 -4.09 -12.03
C TYR A 97 -32.74 -5.52 -12.60
N SER A 98 -32.69 -6.55 -11.74
CA SER A 98 -32.64 -7.99 -12.08
C SER A 98 -33.59 -8.45 -13.20
N SER A 99 -34.76 -7.83 -13.30
CA SER A 99 -35.79 -8.17 -14.29
C SER A 99 -35.47 -7.69 -15.72
N VAL A 100 -34.66 -6.64 -15.88
CA VAL A 100 -34.39 -5.99 -17.17
C VAL A 100 -32.96 -6.15 -17.68
N ILE A 101 -31.96 -6.20 -16.78
CA ILE A 101 -30.54 -6.32 -17.18
C ILE A 101 -30.26 -7.57 -18.04
N PRO A 102 -29.18 -7.60 -18.84
CA PRO A 102 -28.81 -8.77 -19.65
C PRO A 102 -28.70 -10.06 -18.82
N ASP A 103 -29.17 -11.19 -19.36
CA ASP A 103 -29.26 -12.47 -18.62
C ASP A 103 -27.91 -12.97 -18.07
N TRP A 104 -26.80 -12.66 -18.74
CA TRP A 104 -25.46 -13.00 -18.26
C TRP A 104 -25.08 -12.26 -16.97
N LEU A 105 -25.58 -11.03 -16.79
CA LEU A 105 -25.23 -10.15 -15.68
C LEU A 105 -26.01 -10.49 -14.39
N LYS A 106 -27.22 -11.07 -14.53
CA LYS A 106 -28.12 -11.42 -13.41
C LYS A 106 -27.51 -12.36 -12.36
N ASN A 107 -26.61 -13.25 -12.81
CA ASN A 107 -25.89 -14.20 -11.98
C ASN A 107 -24.36 -14.04 -12.14
N TYR A 108 -23.88 -12.88 -12.61
CA TYR A 108 -22.46 -12.64 -12.77
C TYR A 108 -21.78 -12.43 -11.41
N SER A 109 -20.64 -13.07 -11.22
CA SER A 109 -19.72 -12.85 -10.12
C SER A 109 -18.31 -12.71 -10.68
N LEU A 110 -17.45 -11.95 -10.01
CA LEU A 110 -16.04 -11.81 -10.40
C LEU A 110 -15.37 -13.20 -10.53
N PRO A 111 -14.62 -13.46 -11.61
CA PRO A 111 -13.89 -14.73 -11.82
C PRO A 111 -12.59 -14.82 -10.99
N TYR A 112 -12.35 -13.84 -10.12
CA TYR A 112 -11.20 -13.68 -9.23
C TYR A 112 -11.69 -13.16 -7.87
N THR A 113 -10.84 -13.26 -6.84
CA THR A 113 -11.19 -12.97 -5.45
C THR A 113 -10.33 -11.86 -4.85
N THR A 114 -10.73 -11.34 -3.68
CA THR A 114 -9.99 -10.28 -2.99
C THR A 114 -8.60 -10.69 -2.48
N THR A 115 -8.26 -11.99 -2.48
CA THR A 115 -6.88 -12.46 -2.22
C THR A 115 -5.97 -12.37 -3.43
N ASP A 116 -6.53 -12.20 -4.64
CA ASP A 116 -5.78 -12.02 -5.89
C ASP A 116 -5.50 -10.53 -6.16
N ALA A 117 -6.18 -9.63 -5.43
CA ALA A 117 -6.27 -8.21 -5.71
C ALA A 117 -4.91 -7.48 -5.74
N GLY A 118 -4.67 -6.75 -6.83
CA GLY A 118 -3.42 -6.03 -7.09
C GLY A 118 -2.20 -6.93 -7.36
N GLY A 119 -2.33 -8.25 -7.29
CA GLY A 119 -1.28 -9.22 -7.62
C GLY A 119 -1.06 -9.36 -9.13
N LEU A 120 0.15 -9.78 -9.52
CA LEU A 120 0.45 -10.10 -10.91
C LEU A 120 -0.40 -11.31 -11.36
N ALA A 121 -1.12 -11.18 -12.48
CA ALA A 121 -1.97 -12.24 -12.99
C ALA A 121 -1.17 -13.20 -13.88
N SER A 122 -1.72 -14.37 -14.20
CA SER A 122 -1.08 -15.34 -15.11
C SER A 122 -0.74 -14.74 -16.48
N ALA A 123 -1.57 -13.80 -16.97
CA ALA A 123 -1.28 -12.98 -18.15
C ALA A 123 0.00 -12.14 -17.97
N GLY A 124 0.17 -11.49 -16.81
CA GLY A 124 1.34 -10.67 -16.49
C GLY A 124 2.63 -11.47 -16.32
N PHE A 125 2.57 -12.66 -15.73
CA PHE A 125 3.70 -13.59 -15.73
C PHE A 125 4.11 -13.96 -17.16
N ALA A 126 3.16 -14.35 -18.03
CA ALA A 126 3.44 -14.67 -19.42
C ALA A 126 3.95 -13.46 -20.23
N GLU A 127 3.44 -12.25 -19.94
CA GLU A 127 3.83 -10.98 -20.54
C GLU A 127 5.29 -10.63 -20.24
N LEU A 128 5.70 -10.73 -18.97
CA LEU A 128 7.08 -10.42 -18.53
C LEU A 128 8.08 -11.52 -18.91
N ALA A 129 7.72 -12.81 -18.82
CA ALA A 129 8.55 -13.90 -19.35
C ALA A 129 8.69 -13.82 -20.88
N GLY A 130 7.63 -13.38 -21.59
CA GLY A 130 7.75 -13.04 -23.00
C GLY A 130 8.74 -11.90 -23.22
N TYR A 131 8.64 -10.81 -22.45
CA TYR A 131 9.49 -9.64 -22.59
C TYR A 131 10.96 -9.94 -22.25
N GLY A 132 11.24 -10.70 -21.18
CA GLY A 132 12.60 -11.16 -20.84
C GLY A 132 13.25 -11.90 -21.99
N SER A 133 12.54 -12.86 -22.60
CA SER A 133 13.01 -13.57 -23.80
C SER A 133 13.25 -12.65 -25.00
N ARG A 134 12.38 -11.67 -25.27
CA ARG A 134 12.55 -10.75 -26.41
C ARG A 134 13.67 -9.75 -26.19
N SER A 135 13.77 -9.15 -25.00
CA SER A 135 14.87 -8.27 -24.60
C SER A 135 16.20 -9.03 -24.74
N ARG A 136 16.30 -10.24 -24.17
CA ARG A 136 17.45 -11.15 -24.28
C ARG A 136 17.88 -11.43 -25.71
N ASN A 137 16.93 -11.72 -26.60
CA ASN A 137 17.20 -11.95 -28.01
C ASN A 137 17.67 -10.66 -28.72
N SER A 138 17.14 -9.49 -28.34
CA SER A 138 17.54 -8.20 -28.93
C SER A 138 18.97 -7.79 -28.55
N VAL A 139 19.42 -8.07 -27.31
CA VAL A 139 20.78 -7.79 -26.82
C VAL A 139 21.80 -8.90 -27.11
N LYS A 140 21.35 -9.97 -27.78
CA LYS A 140 22.17 -11.02 -28.43
C LYS A 140 23.23 -11.60 -27.46
N ALA A 141 24.50 -11.66 -27.88
CA ALA A 141 25.64 -12.12 -27.08
C ALA A 141 26.46 -10.96 -26.46
N SER A 142 26.06 -9.71 -26.68
CA SER A 142 26.80 -8.52 -26.23
C SER A 142 26.68 -8.29 -24.72
N ILE A 143 25.49 -8.53 -24.18
CA ILE A 143 25.26 -8.63 -22.73
C ILE A 143 25.42 -10.11 -22.33
N PRO A 144 26.07 -10.47 -21.20
CA PRO A 144 26.22 -11.87 -20.79
C PRO A 144 24.86 -12.57 -20.61
N VAL A 145 24.82 -13.88 -20.88
CA VAL A 145 23.58 -14.69 -20.77
C VAL A 145 23.35 -15.25 -19.37
N SER A 146 24.40 -15.36 -18.56
CA SER A 146 24.32 -15.75 -17.16
C SER A 146 24.32 -14.54 -16.24
N TYR A 147 23.49 -14.56 -15.20
CA TYR A 147 23.52 -13.58 -14.13
C TYR A 147 24.83 -13.66 -13.33
N ASN A 148 25.27 -12.51 -12.83
CA ASN A 148 26.39 -12.35 -11.90
C ASN A 148 26.25 -10.97 -11.22
N ALA A 149 26.29 -10.91 -9.88
CA ALA A 149 26.03 -9.67 -9.14
C ALA A 149 27.06 -8.54 -9.36
N SER A 150 28.28 -8.85 -9.83
CA SER A 150 29.27 -7.84 -10.25
C SER A 150 28.99 -7.26 -11.64
N LEU A 151 28.08 -7.86 -12.41
CA LEU A 151 27.73 -7.48 -13.78
C LEU A 151 26.27 -7.01 -13.92
N PHE A 152 25.39 -7.44 -13.01
CA PHE A 152 23.95 -7.18 -13.09
C PHE A 152 23.34 -6.74 -11.76
N LYS A 153 22.48 -5.72 -11.83
CA LYS A 153 21.51 -5.39 -10.79
C LYS A 153 20.10 -5.60 -11.31
N LEU A 154 19.25 -6.20 -10.48
CA LEU A 154 17.80 -6.18 -10.66
C LEU A 154 17.19 -5.54 -9.42
N ALA A 155 16.24 -4.64 -9.61
CA ALA A 155 15.60 -3.95 -8.51
C ALA A 155 14.09 -3.77 -8.71
N HIS A 156 13.35 -3.67 -7.62
CA HIS A 156 11.92 -3.42 -7.64
C HIS A 156 11.45 -2.62 -6.42
N THR A 157 10.30 -1.95 -6.54
CA THR A 157 9.57 -1.45 -5.37
C THR A 157 9.08 -2.63 -4.50
N THR A 158 8.69 -2.38 -3.25
CA THR A 158 8.11 -3.37 -2.31
C THR A 158 6.96 -4.21 -2.88
N THR A 159 6.24 -3.68 -3.88
CA THR A 159 4.95 -4.24 -4.22
C THR A 159 5.12 -5.63 -4.82
N ARG A 160 4.37 -6.62 -4.33
CA ARG A 160 4.48 -7.99 -4.85
C ARG A 160 4.39 -8.08 -6.38
N ARG A 161 3.60 -7.22 -7.03
CA ARG A 161 3.45 -7.20 -8.50
C ARG A 161 4.71 -6.76 -9.25
N THR A 162 5.55 -5.89 -8.69
CA THR A 162 6.84 -5.48 -9.28
C THR A 162 7.92 -6.54 -9.02
N ALA A 163 7.97 -7.10 -7.79
CA ALA A 163 8.83 -8.23 -7.45
C ALA A 163 8.56 -9.49 -8.31
N ASP A 164 7.29 -9.89 -8.46
CA ASP A 164 6.88 -11.03 -9.30
C ASP A 164 7.14 -10.74 -10.79
N SER A 165 7.07 -9.48 -11.23
CA SER A 165 7.43 -9.06 -12.60
C SER A 165 8.92 -9.19 -12.89
N ALA A 166 9.77 -8.72 -11.96
CA ALA A 166 11.22 -8.84 -12.06
C ALA A 166 11.66 -10.31 -12.17
N LYS A 167 11.09 -11.17 -11.32
CA LYS A 167 11.34 -12.63 -11.32
C LYS A 167 10.90 -13.29 -12.62
N SER A 168 9.73 -12.92 -13.14
CA SER A 168 9.21 -13.48 -14.38
C SER A 168 10.04 -13.06 -15.60
N PHE A 169 10.50 -11.81 -15.66
CA PHE A 169 11.46 -11.35 -16.68
C PHE A 169 12.79 -12.12 -16.58
N ALA A 170 13.38 -12.18 -15.38
CA ALA A 170 14.66 -12.84 -15.14
C ALA A 170 14.66 -14.32 -15.56
N SER A 171 13.54 -15.03 -15.33
CA SER A 171 13.34 -16.45 -15.69
C SER A 171 13.56 -16.81 -17.17
N THR A 172 13.59 -15.81 -18.04
CA THR A 172 13.80 -15.96 -19.50
C THR A 172 14.92 -15.07 -20.06
N PHE A 173 15.39 -14.09 -19.29
CA PHE A 173 16.54 -13.26 -19.65
C PHE A 173 17.87 -13.89 -19.23
N PHE A 174 17.91 -14.67 -18.15
CA PHE A 174 19.13 -15.34 -17.68
C PHE A 174 19.07 -16.86 -17.87
N SER A 175 20.24 -17.47 -18.12
CA SER A 175 20.40 -18.93 -18.19
C SER A 175 20.42 -19.62 -16.82
N ASN A 176 20.59 -18.85 -15.75
CA ASN A 176 20.67 -19.26 -14.35
C ASN A 176 19.79 -18.32 -13.48
N PRO A 177 18.45 -18.31 -13.69
CA PRO A 177 17.56 -17.36 -13.03
C PRO A 177 17.43 -17.57 -11.51
N ASP A 178 17.80 -18.75 -11.01
CA ASP A 178 17.80 -19.07 -9.58
C ASP A 178 18.96 -18.40 -8.81
N ASP A 179 20.03 -17.96 -9.52
CA ASP A 179 21.19 -17.26 -8.94
C ASP A 179 20.96 -15.74 -8.83
N VAL A 180 19.79 -15.22 -9.23
CA VAL A 180 19.53 -13.79 -9.41
C VAL A 180 19.21 -13.10 -8.08
N GLU A 181 20.04 -12.14 -7.68
CA GLU A 181 19.77 -11.26 -6.55
C GLU A 181 18.80 -10.13 -6.95
N TYR A 182 17.84 -9.83 -6.08
CA TYR A 182 16.83 -8.78 -6.28
C TYR A 182 16.95 -7.73 -5.16
N ILE A 183 17.09 -6.47 -5.56
CA ILE A 183 17.16 -5.31 -4.66
C ILE A 183 15.74 -4.75 -4.48
N GLU A 184 15.17 -4.88 -3.30
CA GLU A 184 13.91 -4.21 -2.96
C GLU A 184 14.19 -2.79 -2.44
N TYR A 185 13.55 -1.79 -3.03
CA TYR A 185 13.51 -0.43 -2.49
C TYR A 185 12.31 -0.30 -1.52
N PRO A 186 12.53 0.09 -0.24
CA PRO A 186 11.45 0.20 0.75
C PRO A 186 10.52 1.40 0.50
N ASP A 187 9.21 1.22 0.73
CA ASP A 187 8.24 2.31 0.68
C ASP A 187 8.53 3.37 1.77
N GLY A 188 8.26 4.65 1.47
CA GLY A 188 8.45 5.77 2.42
C GLY A 188 9.90 6.26 2.55
N ILE A 189 10.81 5.73 1.72
CA ILE A 189 12.16 6.24 1.44
C ILE A 189 12.62 5.96 -0.01
N ASP A 190 11.74 5.55 -0.94
CA ASP A 190 12.12 5.15 -2.30
C ASP A 190 12.05 6.35 -3.27
N SER A 191 13.00 7.27 -3.10
CA SER A 191 13.18 8.41 -3.98
C SER A 191 13.65 8.06 -5.41
N LEU A 192 13.77 6.77 -5.77
CA LEU A 192 14.24 6.36 -7.10
C LEU A 192 13.16 5.75 -7.99
N LEU A 193 12.33 4.83 -7.47
CA LEU A 193 11.23 4.21 -8.20
C LEU A 193 9.85 4.66 -7.71
N ARG A 194 9.78 5.31 -6.54
CA ARG A 194 8.58 5.93 -5.94
C ARG A 194 8.75 7.41 -5.61
N PHE A 195 9.57 8.12 -6.39
CA PHE A 195 9.80 9.57 -6.30
C PHE A 195 8.53 10.45 -6.21
N PHE A 196 7.37 9.91 -6.59
CA PHE A 196 6.06 10.56 -6.52
C PHE A 196 5.41 10.51 -5.12
N ASP A 197 5.75 9.52 -4.27
CA ASP A 197 5.29 9.51 -2.88
C ASP A 197 6.16 10.44 -2.01
N GLU A 198 7.48 10.40 -2.23
CA GLU A 198 8.49 11.08 -1.40
C GLU A 198 8.61 12.61 -1.64
N CYS A 199 7.98 13.15 -2.69
CA CYS A 199 8.16 14.55 -3.11
C CYS A 199 7.12 15.49 -2.50
N GLU A 200 7.47 16.21 -1.42
CA GLU A 200 6.58 17.19 -0.76
C GLU A 200 5.96 18.21 -1.73
N ARG A 201 6.74 18.74 -2.69
CA ARG A 201 6.29 19.73 -3.67
C ARG A 201 5.31 19.14 -4.68
N TYR A 202 5.49 17.89 -5.10
CA TYR A 202 4.51 17.22 -5.95
C TYR A 202 3.20 17.02 -5.18
N ASN A 203 3.28 16.54 -3.95
CA ASN A 203 2.14 16.39 -3.05
C ASN A 203 1.41 17.74 -2.84
N ALA A 204 2.14 18.85 -2.68
CA ALA A 204 1.57 20.18 -2.45
C ALA A 204 1.12 20.96 -3.72
N GLU A 205 1.76 20.78 -4.88
CA GLU A 205 1.40 21.49 -6.13
C GLU A 205 0.37 20.73 -7.00
N VAL A 206 0.16 19.44 -6.74
CA VAL A 206 -0.63 18.54 -7.62
C VAL A 206 -1.71 17.78 -6.85
N LEU A 207 -1.38 17.13 -5.73
CA LEU A 207 -2.31 16.27 -4.99
C LEU A 207 -3.11 17.00 -3.90
N ASP A 208 -2.60 18.13 -3.37
CA ASP A 208 -3.33 18.92 -2.37
C ASP A 208 -4.55 19.61 -2.99
N SER A 209 -5.73 19.17 -2.53
CA SER A 209 -7.04 19.70 -2.88
C SER A 209 -7.18 21.21 -2.63
N ALA A 210 -6.39 21.80 -1.73
CA ALA A 210 -6.34 23.24 -1.53
C ALA A 210 -5.77 24.03 -2.73
N THR A 211 -5.01 23.37 -3.61
CA THR A 211 -4.61 23.94 -4.92
C THR A 211 -5.60 23.60 -6.04
N GLY A 212 -6.33 22.48 -5.91
CA GLY A 212 -7.47 22.07 -6.74
C GLY A 212 -7.18 21.82 -8.23
N SER A 213 -5.93 21.99 -8.68
CA SER A 213 -5.65 22.25 -10.09
C SER A 213 -5.58 21.01 -10.97
N ALA A 214 -5.17 19.85 -10.43
CA ALA A 214 -5.01 18.63 -11.22
C ALA A 214 -6.36 18.00 -11.64
N LEU A 215 -7.31 17.87 -10.73
CA LEU A 215 -8.61 17.23 -11.00
C LEU A 215 -9.66 18.16 -11.65
N THR A 216 -9.40 19.46 -11.76
CA THR A 216 -10.36 20.45 -12.31
C THR A 216 -10.96 20.04 -13.67
N GLU A 217 -10.14 19.59 -14.63
CA GLU A 217 -10.64 19.15 -15.93
C GLU A 217 -11.28 17.75 -15.88
N TYR A 218 -10.85 16.88 -14.95
CA TYR A 218 -11.48 15.58 -14.74
C TYR A 218 -12.91 15.72 -14.20
N ASP A 219 -13.13 16.55 -13.18
CA ASP A 219 -14.43 16.81 -12.55
C ASP A 219 -15.39 17.54 -13.50
N ALA A 220 -14.87 18.51 -14.26
CA ALA A 220 -15.60 19.15 -15.34
C ALA A 220 -16.02 18.15 -16.43
N PHE A 221 -15.22 17.11 -16.69
CA PHE A 221 -15.60 16.03 -17.61
C PHE A 221 -16.63 15.07 -17.01
N GLN A 222 -16.57 14.74 -15.71
CA GLN A 222 -17.56 13.88 -15.04
C GLN A 222 -18.99 14.44 -15.15
N THR A 223 -19.12 15.77 -15.20
CA THR A 223 -20.41 16.47 -15.31
C THR A 223 -20.77 16.91 -16.73
N SER A 224 -19.91 16.63 -17.72
CA SER A 224 -20.05 17.08 -19.11
C SER A 224 -21.22 16.43 -19.87
N ALA A 225 -21.62 17.04 -20.99
CA ALA A 225 -22.56 16.42 -21.93
C ALA A 225 -22.03 15.09 -22.48
N THR A 226 -20.75 15.04 -22.84
CA THR A 226 -20.05 13.86 -23.38
C THR A 226 -20.08 12.66 -22.41
N MET A 227 -19.91 12.90 -21.11
CA MET A 227 -20.07 11.86 -20.07
C MET A 227 -21.54 11.45 -19.88
N ASN A 228 -22.47 12.41 -19.89
CA ASN A 228 -23.91 12.11 -19.82
C ASN A 228 -24.40 11.26 -21.01
N GLU A 229 -23.83 11.45 -22.21
CA GLU A 229 -24.07 10.60 -23.38
C GLU A 229 -23.55 9.17 -23.17
N SER A 230 -22.33 9.01 -22.63
CA SER A 230 -21.80 7.69 -22.24
C SER A 230 -22.66 6.99 -21.19
N ILE A 231 -23.15 7.71 -20.17
CA ILE A 231 -24.08 7.19 -19.16
C ILE A 231 -25.40 6.76 -19.80
N ALA A 232 -25.99 7.57 -20.69
CA ALA A 232 -27.22 7.25 -21.40
C ALA A 232 -27.06 6.04 -22.33
N PHE A 233 -25.90 5.91 -22.99
CA PHE A 233 -25.56 4.74 -23.80
C PHE A 233 -25.47 3.47 -22.94
N LEU A 234 -24.77 3.51 -21.81
CA LEU A 234 -24.60 2.36 -20.91
C LEU A 234 -25.94 1.95 -20.26
N LYS A 235 -26.78 2.91 -19.83
CA LYS A 235 -28.17 2.63 -19.41
C LYS A 235 -28.94 1.86 -20.48
N THR A 236 -28.76 2.22 -21.75
CA THR A 236 -29.41 1.57 -22.89
C THR A 236 -28.90 0.13 -23.09
N GLN A 237 -27.59 -0.12 -23.00
CA GLN A 237 -27.04 -1.48 -23.13
C GLN A 237 -27.41 -2.39 -21.94
N LEU A 238 -27.61 -1.80 -20.76
CA LEU A 238 -28.09 -2.48 -19.55
C LEU A 238 -29.64 -2.63 -19.50
N ASN A 239 -30.37 -2.21 -20.55
CA ASN A 239 -31.85 -2.17 -20.61
C ASN A 239 -32.51 -1.41 -19.43
N LEU A 240 -31.83 -0.45 -18.82
CA LEU A 240 -32.34 0.30 -17.67
C LEU A 240 -33.44 1.28 -18.11
N PRO A 241 -34.46 1.55 -17.26
CA PRO A 241 -35.43 2.60 -17.54
C PRO A 241 -34.76 3.98 -17.52
N SER A 242 -35.33 4.96 -18.21
CA SER A 242 -34.70 6.27 -18.44
C SER A 242 -34.40 7.07 -17.16
N ASP A 243 -35.20 6.84 -16.12
CA ASP A 243 -35.10 7.43 -14.77
C ASP A 243 -34.17 6.66 -13.81
N ALA A 244 -33.60 5.53 -14.24
CA ALA A 244 -32.61 4.80 -13.46
C ALA A 244 -31.41 5.70 -13.10
N ASN A 245 -31.03 5.76 -11.83
CA ASN A 245 -29.84 6.49 -11.42
C ASN A 245 -28.58 5.67 -11.77
N LEU A 246 -27.70 6.22 -12.61
CA LEU A 246 -26.39 5.67 -12.97
C LEU A 246 -25.39 6.83 -13.06
N THR A 247 -24.22 6.71 -12.42
CA THR A 247 -23.22 7.79 -12.28
C THR A 247 -22.08 7.70 -13.29
N ALA A 248 -21.25 8.75 -13.38
CA ALA A 248 -20.03 8.74 -14.18
C ALA A 248 -19.00 7.71 -13.67
N SER A 249 -18.82 7.61 -12.35
CA SER A 249 -18.00 6.57 -11.70
C SER A 249 -18.49 5.15 -12.02
N GLU A 250 -19.80 4.92 -12.11
CA GLU A 250 -20.35 3.61 -12.51
C GLU A 250 -20.15 3.31 -14.00
N ALA A 251 -20.08 4.33 -14.87
CA ALA A 251 -19.65 4.18 -16.26
C ALA A 251 -18.14 3.86 -16.36
N ALA A 252 -17.29 4.55 -15.60
CA ALA A 252 -15.85 4.25 -15.49
C ALA A 252 -15.59 2.85 -14.89
N THR A 253 -16.46 2.40 -13.98
CA THR A 253 -16.44 1.04 -13.43
C THR A 253 -16.72 -0.01 -14.51
N ALA A 254 -17.73 0.20 -15.37
CA ALA A 254 -18.03 -0.71 -16.48
C ALA A 254 -16.92 -0.73 -17.55
N PHE A 255 -16.29 0.43 -17.82
CA PHE A 255 -15.08 0.53 -18.65
C PHE A 255 -13.91 -0.26 -18.06
N SER A 256 -13.61 -0.06 -16.78
CA SER A 256 -12.56 -0.80 -16.06
C SER A 256 -12.84 -2.30 -16.01
N ALA A 257 -14.08 -2.72 -15.78
CA ALA A 257 -14.48 -4.13 -15.80
C ALA A 257 -14.21 -4.79 -17.16
N CYS A 258 -14.53 -4.10 -18.26
CA CYS A 258 -14.18 -4.54 -19.61
C CYS A 258 -12.64 -4.61 -19.82
N ALA A 259 -11.88 -3.65 -19.30
CA ALA A 259 -10.41 -3.71 -19.34
C ALA A 259 -9.86 -4.98 -18.65
N PHE A 260 -10.42 -5.36 -17.49
CA PHE A 260 -10.02 -6.58 -16.77
C PHE A 260 -10.47 -7.87 -17.50
N ASP A 261 -11.67 -7.93 -18.07
CA ASP A 261 -12.14 -9.04 -18.92
C ASP A 261 -11.17 -9.30 -20.09
N ILE A 262 -10.69 -8.23 -20.75
CA ILE A 262 -9.79 -8.29 -21.91
C ILE A 262 -8.34 -8.62 -21.51
N MET A 263 -7.84 -8.01 -20.44
CA MET A 263 -6.46 -8.19 -19.96
C MET A 263 -6.23 -9.58 -19.35
N LEU A 264 -7.17 -10.09 -18.56
CA LEU A 264 -6.99 -11.33 -17.80
C LEU A 264 -7.40 -12.58 -18.59
N TYR A 265 -8.46 -12.46 -19.40
CA TYR A 265 -9.11 -13.62 -20.02
C TYR A 265 -9.40 -13.46 -21.52
N ASN A 266 -9.15 -12.28 -22.09
CA ASN A 266 -9.50 -11.93 -23.47
C ASN A 266 -11.00 -12.15 -23.79
N ILE A 267 -11.88 -11.86 -22.82
CA ILE A 267 -13.34 -12.00 -22.95
C ILE A 267 -13.94 -10.72 -23.52
N THR A 268 -14.69 -10.83 -24.61
CA THR A 268 -15.42 -9.71 -25.24
C THR A 268 -16.93 -9.75 -24.98
N THR A 269 -17.45 -10.85 -24.45
CA THR A 269 -18.89 -11.16 -24.38
C THR A 269 -19.56 -10.85 -23.03
N GLN A 270 -18.81 -10.27 -22.10
CA GLN A 270 -19.28 -9.87 -20.77
C GLN A 270 -19.31 -8.34 -20.68
N TRP A 271 -18.49 -7.67 -19.87
CA TRP A 271 -18.58 -6.21 -19.69
C TRP A 271 -18.33 -5.45 -21.00
N CYS A 272 -17.46 -5.97 -21.86
CA CYS A 272 -17.22 -5.42 -23.19
C CYS A 272 -18.38 -5.56 -24.19
N SER A 273 -19.45 -6.29 -23.86
CA SER A 273 -20.71 -6.27 -24.64
C SER A 273 -21.57 -5.02 -24.38
N LEU A 274 -21.23 -4.22 -23.36
CA LEU A 274 -21.98 -3.04 -22.92
C LEU A 274 -21.40 -1.71 -23.41
N VAL A 275 -20.32 -1.75 -24.20
CA VAL A 275 -19.55 -0.56 -24.64
C VAL A 275 -19.54 -0.43 -26.17
N ASN A 276 -19.10 0.72 -26.68
CA ASN A 276 -18.81 0.97 -28.09
C ASN A 276 -17.58 1.89 -28.24
N GLN A 277 -17.16 2.22 -29.46
CA GLN A 277 -15.96 3.08 -29.65
C GLN A 277 -16.09 4.46 -28.98
N ALA A 278 -17.26 5.11 -29.06
CA ALA A 278 -17.45 6.43 -28.45
C ALA A 278 -17.34 6.34 -26.93
N PHE A 279 -18.05 5.38 -26.31
CA PHE A 279 -17.95 5.11 -24.87
C PHE A 279 -16.50 4.81 -24.45
N LEU A 280 -15.79 3.95 -25.17
CA LEU A 280 -14.37 3.66 -24.89
C LEU A 280 -13.50 4.91 -25.02
N ASN A 281 -13.66 5.71 -26.08
CA ASN A 281 -12.87 6.91 -26.29
C ASN A 281 -13.16 7.99 -25.23
N HIS A 282 -14.42 8.11 -24.78
CA HIS A 282 -14.83 9.05 -23.74
C HIS A 282 -14.30 8.63 -22.36
N LEU A 283 -14.38 7.34 -21.99
CA LEU A 283 -13.90 6.86 -20.71
C LEU A 283 -12.37 6.72 -20.66
N GLU A 284 -11.72 6.37 -21.77
CA GLU A 284 -10.25 6.48 -21.90
C GLU A 284 -9.80 7.93 -21.74
N TYR A 285 -10.51 8.90 -22.33
CA TYR A 285 -10.23 10.32 -22.15
C TYR A 285 -10.47 10.79 -20.71
N SER A 286 -11.49 10.26 -20.04
CA SER A 286 -11.76 10.54 -18.61
C SER A 286 -10.57 10.14 -17.73
N GLU A 287 -10.12 8.88 -17.82
CA GLU A 287 -8.94 8.43 -17.06
C GLU A 287 -7.64 9.13 -17.51
N GLU A 288 -7.58 9.61 -18.75
CA GLU A 288 -6.44 10.39 -19.24
C GLU A 288 -6.43 11.85 -18.81
N LEU A 289 -7.56 12.47 -18.43
CA LEU A 289 -7.56 13.80 -17.82
C LEU A 289 -6.87 13.73 -16.45
N GLU A 290 -7.33 12.83 -15.59
CA GLU A 290 -6.70 12.45 -14.31
C GLU A 290 -5.21 12.10 -14.52
N THR A 291 -4.91 11.11 -15.38
CA THR A 291 -3.52 10.69 -15.64
C THR A 291 -2.64 11.80 -16.22
N PHE A 292 -3.15 12.68 -17.09
CA PHE A 292 -2.38 13.78 -17.70
C PHE A 292 -1.99 14.84 -16.67
N TYR A 293 -2.91 15.19 -15.77
CA TYR A 293 -2.70 16.22 -14.78
C TYR A 293 -2.00 15.72 -13.51
N GLU A 294 -2.18 14.47 -13.09
CA GLU A 294 -1.43 13.92 -11.95
C GLU A 294 -0.04 13.40 -12.36
N GLN A 295 0.07 12.61 -13.43
CA GLN A 295 1.27 11.79 -13.73
C GLN A 295 1.93 12.14 -15.07
N GLY A 296 1.19 12.82 -15.95
CA GLY A 296 1.63 13.28 -17.27
C GLY A 296 2.07 14.75 -17.27
N PRO A 297 2.07 15.41 -18.44
CA PRO A 297 2.64 16.75 -18.59
C PRO A 297 1.73 17.93 -18.16
N GLY A 298 0.63 17.69 -17.44
CA GLY A 298 -0.27 18.77 -16.99
C GLY A 298 0.39 19.79 -16.07
N HIS A 299 1.26 19.34 -15.16
CA HIS A 299 2.16 20.17 -14.37
C HIS A 299 3.62 19.78 -14.63
N LYS A 300 4.53 20.76 -14.56
CA LYS A 300 5.97 20.56 -14.84
C LYS A 300 6.61 19.59 -13.83
N ILE A 301 6.21 19.66 -12.56
CA ILE A 301 6.74 18.83 -11.48
C ILE A 301 6.53 17.33 -11.71
N ASN A 302 5.37 16.91 -12.24
CA ASN A 302 4.96 15.51 -12.46
C ASN A 302 6.01 14.64 -13.17
N TYR A 303 6.71 15.23 -14.15
CA TYR A 303 7.75 14.52 -14.90
C TYR A 303 9.17 14.89 -14.45
N GLU A 304 9.39 16.09 -13.91
CA GLU A 304 10.71 16.48 -13.39
C GLU A 304 11.11 15.72 -12.11
N ILE A 305 10.16 15.26 -11.29
CA ILE A 305 10.45 14.33 -10.18
C ILE A 305 11.11 13.02 -10.65
N SER A 306 10.94 12.61 -11.91
CA SER A 306 11.63 11.43 -12.46
C SER A 306 13.08 11.68 -12.89
N ALA A 307 13.59 12.91 -12.76
CA ALA A 307 14.98 13.24 -13.07
C ALA A 307 15.98 12.51 -12.17
N VAL A 308 15.62 12.18 -10.93
CA VAL A 308 16.41 11.31 -10.02
C VAL A 308 16.65 9.91 -10.61
N LEU A 309 15.66 9.35 -11.33
CA LEU A 309 15.79 8.08 -12.05
C LEU A 309 16.61 8.22 -13.33
N LEU A 310 16.54 9.37 -14.00
CA LEU A 310 17.41 9.70 -15.13
C LEU A 310 18.88 9.89 -14.69
N GLN A 311 19.12 10.48 -13.52
CA GLN A 311 20.43 10.62 -12.89
C GLN A 311 21.08 9.27 -12.60
N ASP A 312 20.34 8.32 -12.01
CA ASP A 312 20.82 6.95 -11.75
C ASP A 312 21.15 6.22 -13.07
N VAL A 313 20.23 6.26 -14.04
CA VAL A 313 20.42 5.69 -15.38
C VAL A 313 21.67 6.26 -16.08
N TYR A 314 21.84 7.58 -16.08
CA TYR A 314 23.02 8.25 -16.64
C TYR A 314 24.30 7.90 -15.88
N THR A 315 24.27 7.88 -14.54
CA THR A 315 25.45 7.60 -13.69
C THR A 315 26.02 6.22 -13.96
N TYR A 316 25.19 5.18 -14.11
CA TYR A 316 25.70 3.85 -14.49
C TYR A 316 26.31 3.82 -15.90
N MET A 317 25.76 4.57 -16.86
CA MET A 317 26.37 4.68 -18.19
C MET A 317 27.72 5.42 -18.12
N LYS A 318 27.77 6.56 -17.40
CA LYS A 318 28.97 7.38 -17.23
C LYS A 318 30.11 6.59 -16.58
N ASN A 319 29.82 5.95 -15.46
CA ASN A 319 30.78 5.14 -14.70
C ASN A 319 31.26 3.91 -15.51
N PHE A 320 30.49 3.45 -16.49
CA PHE A 320 30.93 2.40 -17.40
C PHE A 320 31.89 2.93 -18.47
N THR A 321 31.69 4.16 -18.98
CA THR A 321 32.62 4.77 -19.94
C THR A 321 34.00 5.05 -19.35
N THR A 322 34.08 5.28 -18.04
CA THR A 322 35.33 5.52 -17.29
C THR A 322 35.96 4.25 -16.71
N GLY A 323 35.16 3.20 -16.48
CA GLY A 323 35.58 1.95 -15.85
C GLY A 323 35.36 1.88 -14.34
N ASP A 324 34.71 2.89 -13.75
CA ASP A 324 34.33 2.93 -12.33
C ASP A 324 33.20 1.94 -11.98
N THR A 325 32.50 1.39 -12.98
CA THR A 325 31.58 0.25 -12.80
C THR A 325 31.74 -0.82 -13.87
N THR A 326 31.56 -2.07 -13.46
CA THR A 326 31.53 -3.26 -14.32
C THR A 326 30.10 -3.74 -14.61
N ILE A 327 29.07 -3.05 -14.09
CA ILE A 327 27.66 -3.35 -14.35
C ILE A 327 27.35 -3.15 -15.84
N VAL A 328 26.99 -4.24 -16.51
CA VAL A 328 26.53 -4.28 -17.91
C VAL A 328 24.99 -4.30 -18.01
N GLY A 329 24.28 -4.56 -16.91
CA GLY A 329 22.82 -4.52 -16.85
C GLY A 329 22.27 -4.01 -15.51
N ASN A 330 21.45 -2.96 -15.51
CA ASN A 330 20.68 -2.55 -14.32
C ASN A 330 19.20 -2.42 -14.69
N LEU A 331 18.36 -3.30 -14.12
CA LEU A 331 16.99 -3.56 -14.56
C LEU A 331 15.99 -3.28 -13.43
N ARG A 332 15.17 -2.24 -13.56
CA ARG A 332 14.32 -1.70 -12.50
C ARG A 332 12.83 -1.94 -12.80
N PHE A 333 12.07 -2.46 -11.83
CA PHE A 333 10.66 -2.84 -11.98
C PHE A 333 9.74 -2.04 -11.05
N ALA A 334 8.83 -1.25 -11.62
CA ALA A 334 8.10 -0.19 -10.92
C ALA A 334 6.66 0.02 -11.47
N HIS A 335 6.16 1.26 -11.45
CA HIS A 335 4.75 1.62 -11.64
C HIS A 335 4.50 2.46 -12.92
N ALA A 336 3.23 2.69 -13.32
CA ALA A 336 2.93 3.65 -14.39
C ALA A 336 3.38 5.04 -13.96
N GLU A 337 3.03 5.36 -12.72
CA GLU A 337 3.48 6.41 -11.83
C GLU A 337 5.02 6.60 -11.83
N THR A 338 5.80 5.58 -12.20
CA THR A 338 7.26 5.69 -12.45
C THR A 338 7.60 5.89 -13.94
N THR A 339 7.03 5.06 -14.83
CA THR A 339 7.39 5.05 -16.25
C THR A 339 6.85 6.24 -17.06
N LEU A 340 5.67 6.76 -16.72
CA LEU A 340 4.97 7.81 -17.47
C LEU A 340 5.63 9.19 -17.24
N PRO A 341 5.96 9.59 -15.99
CA PRO A 341 6.89 10.68 -15.73
C PRO A 341 8.17 10.59 -16.56
N LEU A 342 8.85 9.44 -16.58
CA LEU A 342 10.12 9.29 -17.30
C LEU A 342 9.95 9.41 -18.82
N MET A 343 8.91 8.81 -19.44
CA MET A 343 8.62 9.02 -20.87
C MET A 343 8.27 10.49 -21.17
N THR A 344 7.61 11.17 -20.25
CA THR A 344 7.21 12.58 -20.39
C THR A 344 8.40 13.52 -20.24
N LEU A 345 9.33 13.24 -19.33
CA LEU A 345 10.60 13.93 -19.14
C LEU A 345 11.48 13.83 -20.39
N LEU A 346 11.62 12.60 -20.93
CA LEU A 346 12.37 12.32 -22.15
C LEU A 346 11.75 12.94 -23.42
N GLY A 347 10.52 13.44 -23.36
CA GLY A 347 9.86 14.15 -24.48
C GLY A 347 9.00 13.27 -25.41
N TYR A 348 8.63 12.06 -24.99
CA TYR A 348 7.76 11.15 -25.76
C TYR A 348 6.25 11.38 -25.50
N GLY A 349 5.88 12.05 -24.41
CA GLY A 349 4.51 12.46 -24.14
C GLY A 349 4.17 13.82 -24.77
N ASP A 350 3.09 13.90 -25.55
CA ASP A 350 2.53 15.18 -26.02
C ASP A 350 2.07 16.03 -24.81
N ARG A 351 2.53 17.28 -24.76
CA ARG A 351 2.27 18.23 -23.66
C ARG A 351 1.11 19.19 -23.96
N THR A 352 0.35 18.96 -25.02
CA THR A 352 -0.87 19.71 -25.35
C THR A 352 -1.93 19.51 -24.27
N LYS A 353 -2.29 20.59 -23.53
CA LYS A 353 -3.27 20.54 -22.44
C LYS A 353 -4.61 19.95 -22.90
N LEU A 354 -5.01 18.85 -22.27
CA LEU A 354 -6.33 18.24 -22.40
C LEU A 354 -7.36 19.10 -21.64
N LEU A 355 -8.61 19.17 -22.12
CA LEU A 355 -9.69 19.95 -21.51
C LEU A 355 -11.03 19.19 -21.58
N ALA A 356 -11.83 19.26 -20.52
CA ALA A 356 -13.19 18.70 -20.44
C ALA A 356 -14.13 19.16 -21.56
N SER A 357 -13.84 20.33 -22.14
CA SER A 357 -14.62 20.97 -23.20
C SER A 357 -14.30 20.49 -24.62
N TRP A 358 -13.43 19.48 -24.78
CA TRP A 358 -13.07 18.93 -26.08
C TRP A 358 -14.22 18.15 -26.74
N THR A 359 -14.40 18.40 -28.04
CA THR A 359 -15.30 17.59 -28.89
C THR A 359 -14.72 16.21 -29.17
N ASP A 360 -15.56 15.24 -29.54
CA ASP A 360 -15.17 13.86 -29.89
C ASP A 360 -14.01 13.84 -30.89
N LYS A 361 -14.04 14.73 -31.89
CA LYS A 361 -12.97 14.87 -32.89
C LYS A 361 -11.63 15.27 -32.26
N GLN A 362 -11.63 16.15 -31.27
CA GLN A 362 -10.41 16.53 -30.54
C GLN A 362 -9.94 15.35 -29.69
N ILE A 363 -10.84 14.72 -28.94
CA ILE A 363 -10.59 13.51 -28.13
C ILE A 363 -9.98 12.39 -28.98
N ASP A 364 -10.51 12.11 -30.17
CA ASP A 364 -9.98 11.09 -31.08
C ASP A 364 -8.57 11.45 -31.57
N SER A 365 -8.35 12.72 -31.92
CA SER A 365 -7.11 13.22 -32.54
C SER A 365 -5.94 13.52 -31.59
N ARG A 366 -6.14 13.35 -30.27
CA ARG A 366 -5.17 13.71 -29.22
C ARG A 366 -3.86 12.92 -29.32
N GLY A 367 -2.73 13.59 -29.06
CA GLY A 367 -1.40 12.98 -29.06
C GLY A 367 -1.02 12.31 -27.72
N PHE A 368 -1.48 12.84 -26.59
CA PHE A 368 -1.30 12.18 -25.29
C PHE A 368 -2.28 11.02 -25.17
N ARG A 369 -1.75 9.80 -24.99
CA ARG A 369 -2.53 8.58 -24.74
C ARG A 369 -1.80 7.72 -23.70
N SER A 370 -2.40 7.56 -22.53
CA SER A 370 -1.78 6.81 -21.42
C SER A 370 -1.80 5.30 -21.69
N SER A 371 -2.71 4.84 -22.55
CA SER A 371 -2.72 3.48 -23.12
C SER A 371 -1.46 3.16 -23.93
N SER A 372 -0.93 4.10 -24.70
CA SER A 372 0.31 3.92 -25.47
C SER A 372 1.58 4.06 -24.62
N LEU A 373 1.59 5.05 -23.72
CA LEU A 373 2.75 5.42 -22.92
C LEU A 373 2.95 4.52 -21.69
N ALA A 374 1.86 4.18 -20.98
CA ALA A 374 1.89 3.37 -19.76
C ALA A 374 0.86 2.22 -19.77
N PRO A 375 0.85 1.33 -20.79
CA PRO A 375 0.19 0.04 -20.69
C PRO A 375 0.83 -0.82 -19.60
N THR A 376 0.29 -2.01 -19.33
CA THR A 376 0.98 -3.01 -18.50
C THR A 376 2.32 -3.37 -19.13
N ALA A 377 3.31 -3.77 -18.33
CA ALA A 377 4.67 -4.08 -18.79
C ALA A 377 5.36 -3.00 -19.66
N SER A 378 4.88 -1.74 -19.62
CA SER A 378 5.49 -0.60 -20.31
C SER A 378 6.98 -0.52 -19.98
N ASN A 379 7.83 -0.35 -21.00
CA ASN A 379 9.27 -0.49 -20.85
C ASN A 379 10.08 0.58 -21.62
N ILE A 380 11.19 0.94 -20.99
CA ILE A 380 12.17 1.94 -21.41
C ILE A 380 13.55 1.31 -21.22
N ASP A 381 14.24 0.97 -22.32
CA ASP A 381 15.66 0.64 -22.26
C ASP A 381 16.49 1.84 -22.70
N PHE A 382 17.59 2.12 -22.00
CA PHE A 382 18.69 2.93 -22.49
C PHE A 382 19.87 2.00 -22.75
N ARG A 383 20.38 2.01 -23.97
CA ARG A 383 21.38 1.05 -24.45
C ARG A 383 22.64 1.79 -24.84
N LEU A 384 23.71 1.59 -24.07
CA LEU A 384 25.02 2.20 -24.30
C LEU A 384 25.81 1.31 -25.27
N TYR A 385 26.24 1.87 -26.39
CA TYR A 385 27.07 1.25 -27.39
C TYR A 385 28.45 1.89 -27.44
N ARG A 386 29.47 1.10 -27.77
CA ARG A 386 30.81 1.57 -28.13
C ARG A 386 31.01 1.41 -29.64
N SER A 387 31.56 2.44 -30.28
CA SER A 387 31.97 2.42 -31.68
C SER A 387 33.26 1.64 -31.88
N LYS A 388 33.29 0.75 -32.87
CA LYS A 388 34.47 -0.06 -33.23
C LYS A 388 35.53 0.76 -33.97
N SER A 389 35.13 1.83 -34.67
CA SER A 389 36.00 2.62 -35.56
C SER A 389 36.76 3.73 -34.84
N ASP A 390 36.12 4.41 -33.88
CA ASP A 390 36.70 5.56 -33.15
C ASP A 390 36.61 5.46 -31.62
N GLN A 391 36.08 4.35 -31.09
CA GLN A 391 35.93 4.07 -29.64
C GLN A 391 35.02 5.05 -28.88
N LYS A 392 34.26 5.91 -29.58
CA LYS A 392 33.23 6.75 -28.95
C LYS A 392 32.07 5.93 -28.38
N TYR A 393 31.35 6.51 -27.42
CA TYR A 393 30.12 5.95 -26.87
C TYR A 393 28.88 6.62 -27.45
N TYR A 394 27.82 5.82 -27.66
CA TYR A 394 26.52 6.23 -28.19
C TYR A 394 25.40 5.62 -27.35
N VAL A 395 24.29 6.33 -27.17
CA VAL A 395 23.08 5.82 -26.51
C VAL A 395 21.94 5.70 -27.52
N SER A 396 21.22 4.58 -27.45
CA SER A 396 19.92 4.40 -28.09
C SER A 396 18.86 4.18 -27.02
N VAL A 397 17.71 4.84 -27.13
CA VAL A 397 16.56 4.63 -26.24
C VAL A 397 15.55 3.74 -26.95
N TRP A 398 14.99 2.76 -26.26
CA TRP A 398 13.98 1.85 -26.78
C TRP A 398 12.73 1.98 -25.92
N ILE A 399 11.61 2.30 -26.56
CA ILE A 399 10.30 2.53 -25.94
C ILE A 399 9.37 1.44 -26.44
N GLN A 400 8.76 0.67 -25.53
CA GLN A 400 7.95 -0.51 -25.86
C GLN A 400 8.68 -1.50 -26.82
N GLU A 401 9.89 -1.90 -26.46
CA GLU A 401 10.79 -2.76 -27.28
C GLU A 401 11.15 -2.21 -28.68
N VAL A 402 10.83 -0.96 -28.98
CA VAL A 402 11.08 -0.33 -30.29
C VAL A 402 12.13 0.76 -30.13
N GLY A 403 13.19 0.68 -30.93
CA GLY A 403 14.21 1.73 -31.00
C GLY A 403 13.59 3.08 -31.37
N ALA A 404 13.79 4.07 -30.50
CA ALA A 404 13.16 5.39 -30.56
C ALA A 404 14.23 6.48 -30.85
N PRO A 405 13.90 7.49 -31.66
CA PRO A 405 14.72 8.70 -31.76
C PRO A 405 14.72 9.43 -30.41
N LEU A 406 15.90 9.69 -29.85
CA LEU A 406 16.03 10.46 -28.61
C LEU A 406 15.76 11.97 -28.90
N PRO A 407 14.77 12.62 -28.26
CA PRO A 407 14.54 14.05 -28.46
C PRO A 407 15.78 14.89 -28.12
N GLY A 408 16.06 15.88 -28.95
CA GLY A 408 17.32 16.66 -28.92
C GLY A 408 18.47 16.08 -29.78
N CYS A 409 18.38 14.84 -30.26
CA CYS A 409 19.41 14.18 -31.07
C CYS A 409 19.10 14.13 -32.58
N ASP A 410 18.52 15.19 -33.16
CA ASP A 410 18.22 15.33 -34.60
C ASP A 410 17.47 14.15 -35.25
N GLY A 411 16.68 13.40 -34.48
CA GLY A 411 15.95 12.22 -34.95
C GLY A 411 16.81 10.95 -35.11
N ALA A 412 18.06 10.95 -34.64
CA ALA A 412 18.94 9.78 -34.72
C ALA A 412 18.57 8.69 -33.69
N LEU A 413 18.63 7.42 -34.11
CA LEU A 413 18.44 6.25 -33.25
C LEU A 413 19.61 5.99 -32.28
N TYR A 414 20.81 6.50 -32.61
CA TYR A 414 22.02 6.41 -31.80
C TYR A 414 22.60 7.81 -31.65
N CYS A 415 22.58 8.35 -30.44
CA CYS A 415 23.07 9.69 -30.12
C CYS A 415 24.43 9.60 -29.43
N GLU A 416 25.40 10.45 -29.79
CA GLU A 416 26.72 10.44 -29.13
C GLU A 416 26.57 10.77 -27.64
N PHE A 417 27.23 10.02 -26.76
CA PHE A 417 26.99 10.13 -25.30
C PHE A 417 27.29 11.54 -24.76
N SER A 418 28.28 12.23 -25.33
CA SER A 418 28.59 13.65 -25.08
C SER A 418 27.43 14.61 -25.43
N LYS A 419 26.62 14.28 -26.44
CA LYS A 419 25.42 15.03 -26.81
C LYS A 419 24.24 14.69 -25.90
N VAL A 420 24.16 13.47 -25.40
CA VAL A 420 23.17 13.08 -24.37
C VAL A 420 23.45 13.80 -23.04
N GLU A 421 24.72 13.92 -22.66
CA GLU A 421 25.18 14.76 -21.53
C GLU A 421 24.76 16.22 -21.70
N GLU A 422 24.87 16.79 -22.90
CA GLU A 422 24.41 18.15 -23.21
C GLU A 422 22.87 18.29 -23.07
N ILE A 423 22.11 17.37 -23.67
CA ILE A 423 20.63 17.42 -23.72
C ILE A 423 20.00 17.24 -22.34
N TRP A 424 20.56 16.35 -21.50
CA TRP A 424 20.05 16.11 -20.16
C TRP A 424 20.74 16.95 -19.08
N SER A 425 21.66 17.86 -19.44
CA SER A 425 22.54 18.57 -18.48
C SER A 425 21.81 19.10 -17.24
N TYR A 426 20.69 19.80 -17.42
CA TYR A 426 19.89 20.30 -16.29
C TYR A 426 19.43 19.17 -15.37
N TYR A 427 18.87 18.10 -15.93
CA TYR A 427 18.36 16.96 -15.15
C TYR A 427 19.46 16.10 -14.52
N ILE A 428 20.68 16.05 -15.08
CA ILE A 428 21.78 15.22 -14.56
C ILE A 428 22.77 15.98 -13.67
N ASN A 429 22.87 17.30 -13.78
CA ASN A 429 23.85 18.12 -13.04
C ASN A 429 23.20 19.13 -12.07
N ASP A 430 22.07 19.75 -12.46
CA ASP A 430 21.50 20.90 -11.75
C ASP A 430 20.23 20.55 -10.93
N TYR A 431 19.46 19.56 -11.37
CA TYR A 431 18.27 19.09 -10.66
C TYR A 431 18.65 18.37 -9.37
N ASN A 432 18.02 18.74 -8.26
CA ASN A 432 18.25 18.14 -6.96
C ASN A 432 16.89 17.78 -6.34
N PHE A 433 16.66 16.48 -6.11
CA PHE A 433 15.40 15.94 -5.62
C PHE A 433 15.01 16.52 -4.25
N GLU A 434 15.97 16.70 -3.34
CA GLU A 434 15.70 17.27 -2.02
C GLU A 434 15.26 18.74 -2.10
N THR A 435 15.92 19.57 -2.94
CA THR A 435 15.63 21.02 -2.97
C THR A 435 14.49 21.41 -3.90
N GLU A 436 14.30 20.69 -5.00
CA GLU A 436 13.11 20.86 -5.84
C GLU A 436 11.92 20.06 -5.29
N GLY A 437 12.14 19.04 -4.46
CA GLY A 437 11.10 18.35 -3.71
C GLY A 437 10.63 19.12 -2.47
N ALA A 438 11.51 19.74 -1.68
CA ALA A 438 11.14 20.41 -0.42
C ALA A 438 10.96 21.95 -0.54
N ARG A 439 9.99 22.41 -1.35
CA ARG A 439 9.64 23.84 -1.43
C ARG A 439 8.74 24.31 -0.27
N ARG A 440 9.38 24.74 0.83
CA ARG A 440 8.75 25.29 2.04
C ARG A 440 7.67 26.36 1.78
N LEU A 441 6.44 26.07 2.19
CA LEU A 441 5.30 27.00 2.30
C LEU A 441 5.53 28.07 3.39
N LYS A 442 6.31 29.11 3.08
CA LYS A 442 6.41 30.34 3.91
C LYS A 442 5.19 31.25 3.68
N MET A 443 4.04 30.92 4.27
CA MET A 443 2.94 31.89 4.38
C MET A 443 3.29 33.01 5.36
N ALA A 444 3.64 34.18 4.83
CA ALA A 444 3.97 35.36 5.62
C ALA A 444 2.71 36.08 6.11
N LYS A 445 2.72 36.53 7.38
CA LYS A 445 1.82 37.60 7.82
C LYS A 445 2.26 38.93 7.22
N GLY A 446 1.75 39.22 6.04
CA GLY A 446 1.56 40.56 5.46
C GLY A 446 2.80 41.46 5.32
N LEU A 447 3.26 41.61 4.07
CA LEU A 447 3.57 42.92 3.51
C LEU A 447 3.25 42.92 2.01
N GLU A 448 2.97 44.09 1.45
CA GLU A 448 2.55 44.24 0.04
C GLU A 448 3.76 44.23 -0.92
N SER A 449 3.50 43.81 -2.16
CA SER A 449 4.31 44.05 -3.37
C SER A 449 5.82 43.75 -3.29
N LEU A 450 6.20 42.58 -3.79
CA LEU A 450 7.43 42.36 -4.56
C LEU A 450 7.17 41.25 -5.58
N GLU A 451 7.83 41.31 -6.73
CA GLU A 451 7.53 40.46 -7.89
C GLU A 451 8.08 39.03 -7.72
N MET A 452 7.40 38.04 -8.31
CA MET A 452 7.90 36.67 -8.41
C MET A 452 9.02 36.61 -9.46
N GLU A 453 10.28 36.52 -9.02
CA GLU A 453 11.33 36.00 -9.90
C GLU A 453 11.02 34.53 -10.18
N ASN A 454 10.71 34.22 -11.45
CA ASN A 454 10.57 32.84 -11.90
C ASN A 454 11.92 32.11 -11.76
N PRO A 455 11.93 30.79 -11.45
CA PRO A 455 13.11 29.98 -11.73
C PRO A 455 13.45 30.10 -13.23
N PRO A 456 14.72 29.95 -13.63
CA PRO A 456 15.12 30.12 -15.02
C PRO A 456 14.31 29.21 -15.94
N ASP A 457 13.86 29.77 -17.08
CA ASP A 457 13.05 29.05 -18.08
C ASP A 457 13.92 28.07 -18.89
N VAL A 458 14.46 27.06 -18.19
CA VAL A 458 15.01 25.87 -18.82
C VAL A 458 13.84 25.09 -19.39
N SER A 459 13.66 25.26 -20.70
CA SER A 459 12.82 24.40 -21.51
C SER A 459 13.34 22.95 -21.39
N PRO A 460 12.50 21.97 -21.01
CA PRO A 460 12.84 20.56 -21.20
C PRO A 460 13.10 20.30 -22.70
N PRO A 461 13.82 19.23 -23.10
CA PRO A 461 14.06 18.92 -24.51
C PRO A 461 12.75 18.98 -25.31
N GLU A 462 12.78 19.68 -26.45
CA GLU A 462 11.58 19.90 -27.26
C GLU A 462 10.97 18.55 -27.64
N ALA A 463 9.75 18.29 -27.13
CA ALA A 463 8.98 17.12 -27.52
C ALA A 463 8.81 17.11 -29.04
N LEU A 464 8.94 15.93 -29.67
CA LEU A 464 8.98 15.77 -31.13
C LEU A 464 7.87 16.61 -31.78
N PRO A 465 8.21 17.68 -32.54
CA PRO A 465 7.24 18.72 -32.82
C PRO A 465 6.09 18.19 -33.67
N VAL A 466 4.87 18.31 -33.16
CA VAL A 466 3.62 17.82 -33.80
C VAL A 466 3.45 18.37 -35.23
N LYS A 467 4.14 19.46 -35.57
CA LYS A 467 4.25 20.00 -36.95
C LYS A 467 4.94 19.04 -37.95
N THR A 468 5.77 18.09 -37.54
CA THR A 468 6.40 17.12 -38.45
C THR A 468 5.42 16.03 -38.90
N ILE A 469 4.44 15.67 -38.04
CA ILE A 469 3.26 14.90 -38.45
C ILE A 469 2.29 15.81 -39.22
N GLY A 470 2.03 17.02 -38.70
CA GLY A 470 1.07 17.97 -39.28
C GLY A 470 1.44 18.59 -40.64
N ARG A 471 2.72 18.55 -41.05
CA ARG A 471 3.22 19.17 -42.30
C ARG A 471 4.10 18.29 -43.19
N PHE A 472 3.75 17.00 -43.31
CA PHE A 472 3.83 16.37 -44.63
C PHE A 472 2.89 17.02 -45.67
N LEU A 473 2.05 17.97 -45.21
CA LEU A 473 1.42 19.03 -45.99
C LEU A 473 2.13 20.40 -45.78
N ALA A 474 3.08 20.73 -46.68
CA ALA A 474 3.62 22.08 -46.98
C ALA A 474 4.69 22.74 -46.06
N VAL A 475 5.94 22.27 -46.12
CA VAL A 475 7.12 22.96 -46.74
C VAL A 475 7.49 24.42 -46.36
N THR A 476 8.81 24.65 -46.13
CA THR A 476 9.66 25.90 -46.16
C THR A 476 9.69 26.97 -45.03
N PHE A 477 10.93 27.50 -44.83
CA PHE A 477 11.35 28.82 -44.26
C PHE A 477 11.25 29.05 -42.73
N LEU A 478 12.16 29.80 -42.04
CA LEU A 478 13.65 29.91 -41.98
C LEU A 478 14.05 31.01 -40.95
N LEU A 479 15.10 30.79 -40.12
CA LEU A 479 15.85 31.79 -39.28
C LEU A 479 15.06 32.56 -38.17
N SER A 480 15.67 33.17 -37.13
CA SER A 480 17.04 33.13 -36.55
C SER A 480 17.07 33.68 -35.11
N VAL A 481 17.68 33.02 -34.11
CA VAL A 481 19.03 33.23 -33.47
C VAL A 481 19.25 34.58 -32.71
N PHE A 482 20.13 34.58 -31.68
CA PHE A 482 20.77 35.69 -30.88
C PHE A 482 20.06 36.07 -29.53
N LEU A 483 20.74 36.24 -28.36
CA LEU A 483 22.14 35.97 -27.95
C LEU A 483 22.41 36.05 -26.40
N LEU A 484 23.47 35.36 -25.89
CA LEU A 484 24.36 35.54 -24.68
C LEU A 484 23.78 36.12 -23.34
N VAL A 485 23.95 35.54 -22.12
CA VAL A 485 25.14 35.09 -21.32
C VAL A 485 25.85 36.22 -20.53
N VAL A 486 26.38 35.93 -19.31
CA VAL A 486 27.66 36.39 -18.67
C VAL A 486 27.62 36.40 -17.10
N THR A 487 28.23 35.37 -16.45
CA THR A 487 29.08 35.37 -15.20
C THR A 487 28.67 36.06 -13.88
N SER A 488 29.13 35.71 -12.65
CA SER A 488 29.88 34.55 -12.06
C SER A 488 30.20 34.77 -10.57
N GLY A 489 30.43 33.67 -9.80
CA GLY A 489 31.29 33.64 -8.58
C GLY A 489 30.63 34.14 -7.26
N ILE A 490 31.14 33.84 -6.06
CA ILE A 490 32.49 33.39 -5.62
C ILE A 490 32.37 32.40 -4.43
N GLU A 491 33.42 31.61 -4.13
CA GLU A 491 33.54 30.67 -3.00
C GLU A 491 33.70 31.35 -1.61
N ASP A 492 33.54 30.62 -0.49
CA ASP A 492 34.68 30.26 0.39
C ASP A 492 34.31 29.22 1.48
N ASP A 493 35.32 28.59 2.08
CA ASP A 493 35.26 27.51 3.07
C ASP A 493 34.87 27.95 4.50
N ASN A 494 34.28 27.02 5.28
CA ASN A 494 34.90 26.36 6.45
C ASN A 494 33.85 25.60 7.30
N GLY A 495 34.22 24.45 7.89
CA GLY A 495 33.33 23.63 8.73
C GLY A 495 33.86 23.36 10.13
N ILE A 496 33.08 22.64 10.95
CA ILE A 496 33.47 21.89 12.18
C ILE A 496 32.29 20.98 12.59
N ALA A 497 32.57 19.86 13.27
CA ALA A 497 31.59 18.82 13.59
C ALA A 497 30.95 18.93 14.99
N ALA A 498 29.78 18.31 15.16
CA ALA A 498 29.17 17.89 16.43
C ALA A 498 28.23 16.68 16.19
N GLU A 499 27.92 15.92 17.24
CA GLU A 499 27.20 14.63 17.20
C GLU A 499 25.69 14.76 17.54
N ASP A 500 24.94 13.66 17.32
CA ASP A 500 23.69 13.24 17.99
C ASP A 500 22.59 14.29 18.31
N ASP A 501 21.67 14.57 17.35
CA ASP A 501 20.26 14.85 17.69
C ASP A 501 19.26 14.78 16.49
N ILE A 502 18.90 13.57 16.01
CA ILE A 502 17.88 13.40 14.92
C ILE A 502 16.81 12.33 15.25
N LEU A 503 16.66 11.93 16.52
CA LEU A 503 15.59 11.01 16.96
C LEU A 503 14.67 11.56 18.06
N ASN A 504 14.97 12.73 18.63
CA ASN A 504 14.17 13.35 19.69
C ASN A 504 13.10 14.33 19.19
N ALA A 505 13.05 14.62 17.87
CA ALA A 505 12.17 15.65 17.30
C ALA A 505 10.66 15.37 17.47
N ALA A 506 10.26 14.12 17.64
CA ALA A 506 8.86 13.71 17.78
C ALA A 506 8.21 14.07 19.14
N ASP A 507 9.00 14.32 20.19
CA ASP A 507 8.51 14.42 21.58
C ASP A 507 8.15 15.86 22.03
N SER A 508 7.84 16.74 21.07
CA SER A 508 7.63 18.18 21.31
C SER A 508 6.27 18.73 20.85
N GLY A 509 5.29 17.84 20.61
CA GLY A 509 4.09 18.19 19.84
C GLY A 509 2.73 17.63 20.29
N PHE A 510 2.55 17.03 21.48
CA PHE A 510 1.22 16.54 21.88
C PHE A 510 0.75 16.81 23.32
N THR A 511 -0.50 17.25 23.44
CA THR A 511 -1.23 17.45 24.69
C THR A 511 -2.03 16.20 25.07
N THR A 512 -1.56 15.44 26.06
CA THR A 512 -2.21 14.25 26.67
C THR A 512 -2.61 13.12 25.72
N PRO A 513 -2.06 11.89 25.86
CA PRO A 513 -2.49 10.73 25.09
C PRO A 513 -3.99 10.49 25.13
N LEU A 514 -4.61 10.40 23.94
CA LEU A 514 -6.02 10.06 23.80
C LEU A 514 -6.22 8.54 23.92
N SER A 515 -7.46 8.09 24.12
CA SER A 515 -7.78 6.69 24.40
C SER A 515 -9.07 6.28 23.68
N PHE A 516 -8.98 5.21 22.91
CA PHE A 516 -10.00 4.69 22.00
C PHE A 516 -10.25 3.19 22.19
N GLY A 517 -10.13 2.70 23.43
CA GLY A 517 -10.16 1.27 23.75
C GLY A 517 -9.16 0.48 22.89
N THR A 518 -9.57 -0.67 22.36
CA THR A 518 -8.72 -1.46 21.45
C THR A 518 -8.41 -0.79 20.09
N MET A 519 -8.89 0.42 19.83
CA MET A 519 -8.52 1.26 18.66
C MET A 519 -7.48 2.34 19.02
N THR A 520 -6.88 2.31 20.21
CA THR A 520 -5.80 3.24 20.58
C THR A 520 -4.49 2.79 19.91
N MET A 521 -3.67 3.74 19.44
CA MET A 521 -2.35 3.41 18.92
C MET A 521 -1.40 2.98 20.04
N TYR A 522 -0.39 2.19 19.67
CA TYR A 522 0.65 1.75 20.60
C TYR A 522 1.47 2.90 21.19
N TRP A 523 1.76 3.90 20.36
CA TRP A 523 2.68 4.99 20.66
C TRP A 523 2.12 5.94 21.71
N ASP A 524 0.85 6.32 21.58
CA ASP A 524 0.13 7.21 22.50
C ASP A 524 0.27 6.74 23.97
N GLN A 525 0.10 5.42 24.19
CA GLN A 525 -0.04 4.87 25.54
C GLN A 525 1.26 4.32 26.14
N ARG A 526 2.40 4.36 25.43
CA ARG A 526 3.69 3.86 25.94
C ARG A 526 4.10 4.52 27.26
N SER A 527 3.85 5.82 27.42
CA SER A 527 4.18 6.54 28.66
C SER A 527 3.21 6.24 29.81
N ALA A 528 1.93 6.01 29.52
CA ALA A 528 0.93 5.63 30.52
C ALA A 528 1.10 4.17 31.00
N GLN A 529 1.53 3.29 30.10
CA GLN A 529 1.84 1.88 30.36
C GLN A 529 2.81 1.70 31.53
N THR A 530 3.88 2.49 31.56
CA THR A 530 4.94 2.42 32.58
C THR A 530 4.37 2.50 33.99
N ALA A 531 3.37 3.36 34.22
CA ALA A 531 2.71 3.48 35.52
C ALA A 531 1.90 2.22 35.88
N LEU A 532 1.15 1.65 34.93
CA LEU A 532 0.36 0.43 35.17
C LEU A 532 1.23 -0.80 35.42
N VAL A 533 2.38 -0.91 34.76
CA VAL A 533 3.28 -2.07 34.87
C VAL A 533 4.21 -1.98 36.09
N GLN A 534 4.77 -0.80 36.39
CA GLN A 534 5.86 -0.68 37.37
C GLN A 534 5.42 -0.40 38.82
N ASN A 535 4.14 -0.14 39.07
CA ASN A 535 3.58 0.25 40.37
C ASN A 535 3.83 -0.71 41.57
N ASN A 536 4.39 -1.90 41.35
CA ASN A 536 4.72 -2.88 42.41
C ASN A 536 6.13 -3.49 42.28
N VAL A 537 7.04 -2.90 41.50
CA VAL A 537 8.41 -3.44 41.31
C VAL A 537 9.18 -3.44 42.63
N ARG A 538 9.74 -4.59 42.99
CA ARG A 538 10.72 -4.71 44.09
C ARG A 538 12.11 -4.94 43.52
N VAL A 539 13.12 -4.27 44.09
CA VAL A 539 14.52 -4.52 43.74
C VAL A 539 14.93 -5.90 44.26
N THR A 540 15.13 -6.84 43.33
CA THR A 540 15.40 -8.24 43.62
C THR A 540 16.88 -8.55 43.85
N GLY A 541 17.15 -9.65 44.56
CA GLY A 541 18.51 -10.17 44.71
C GLY A 541 19.12 -10.74 43.43
N VAL A 542 18.29 -11.10 42.44
CA VAL A 542 18.70 -11.44 41.07
C VAL A 542 18.60 -10.18 40.20
N GLN A 543 19.61 -9.95 39.37
CA GLN A 543 19.76 -8.77 38.50
C GLN A 543 20.09 -9.23 37.07
N ALA A 544 19.74 -8.43 36.06
CA ALA A 544 19.97 -8.77 34.64
C ALA A 544 21.44 -9.17 34.33
N SER A 545 22.40 -8.51 34.99
CA SER A 545 23.83 -8.78 34.85
C SER A 545 24.26 -10.18 35.33
N ASP A 546 23.50 -10.79 36.24
CA ASP A 546 23.70 -12.16 36.73
C ASP A 546 23.06 -13.24 35.84
N LEU A 547 22.35 -12.83 34.78
CA LEU A 547 21.58 -13.71 33.90
C LEU A 547 22.15 -13.78 32.47
N GLU A 548 21.93 -14.90 31.80
CA GLU A 548 22.19 -15.17 30.38
C GLU A 548 20.84 -15.36 29.68
N LEU A 549 20.51 -14.54 28.66
CA LEU A 549 19.29 -14.71 27.86
C LEU A 549 19.45 -15.91 26.92
N LEU A 550 18.42 -16.76 26.84
CA LEU A 550 18.45 -18.01 26.08
C LEU A 550 17.40 -18.09 24.96
N GLN A 551 16.18 -17.62 25.23
CA GLN A 551 15.04 -17.78 24.33
C GLN A 551 14.02 -16.66 24.59
N ILE A 552 13.38 -16.20 23.52
CA ILE A 552 12.24 -15.27 23.54
C ILE A 552 10.96 -15.94 23.03
N GLN A 553 9.82 -15.57 23.60
CA GLN A 553 8.50 -16.15 23.35
C GLN A 553 7.49 -15.03 23.23
N GLN A 554 7.42 -14.46 22.04
CA GLN A 554 6.62 -13.28 21.74
C GLN A 554 5.21 -13.67 21.28
N VAL A 555 4.21 -12.98 21.83
CA VAL A 555 2.83 -12.93 21.35
C VAL A 555 2.49 -11.47 21.12
N SER A 556 2.11 -11.12 19.89
CA SER A 556 1.79 -9.76 19.49
C SER A 556 0.46 -9.68 18.75
N ARG A 557 -0.28 -8.59 18.97
CA ARG A 557 -1.39 -8.17 18.13
C ARG A 557 -0.84 -7.60 16.81
N HIS A 558 -1.66 -7.61 15.76
CA HIS A 558 -1.44 -6.78 14.58
C HIS A 558 -1.28 -5.28 14.93
N GLY A 559 -0.61 -4.53 14.08
CA GLY A 559 -0.45 -3.09 14.19
C GLY A 559 -1.71 -2.29 13.82
N SER A 560 -1.55 -0.98 13.73
CA SER A 560 -2.54 -0.03 13.21
C SER A 560 -3.12 -0.46 11.86
N ARG A 561 -4.40 -0.16 11.67
CA ARG A 561 -5.18 -0.68 10.54
C ARG A 561 -6.32 0.27 10.18
N PHE A 562 -6.78 0.16 8.95
CA PHE A 562 -8.06 0.74 8.55
C PHE A 562 -9.24 0.14 9.35
N PRO A 563 -10.37 0.86 9.51
CA PRO A 563 -11.57 0.34 10.16
C PRO A 563 -12.10 -0.96 9.51
N THR A 564 -12.89 -1.75 10.24
CA THR A 564 -13.49 -2.97 9.68
C THR A 564 -14.65 -2.62 8.74
N ASP A 565 -15.12 -3.58 7.95
CA ASP A 565 -16.25 -3.40 7.03
C ASP A 565 -17.53 -2.96 7.75
N ASN A 566 -17.79 -3.50 8.94
CA ASN A 566 -18.89 -3.04 9.81
C ASN A 566 -18.68 -1.58 10.26
N THR A 567 -17.48 -1.26 10.77
CA THR A 567 -17.16 0.10 11.25
C THR A 567 -17.22 1.14 10.13
N ILE A 568 -16.75 0.83 8.92
CA ILE A 568 -16.85 1.73 7.77
C ILE A 568 -18.32 1.99 7.43
N ARG A 569 -19.20 0.98 7.48
CA ARG A 569 -20.65 1.15 7.24
C ARG A 569 -21.31 2.00 8.31
N GLU A 570 -20.94 1.82 9.58
CA GLU A 570 -21.47 2.61 10.71
C GLU A 570 -21.08 4.09 10.62
N ILE A 571 -19.82 4.38 10.27
CA ILE A 571 -19.34 5.76 10.05
C ILE A 571 -19.99 6.36 8.79
N ALA A 572 -20.05 5.61 7.69
CA ALA A 572 -20.62 6.08 6.42
C ALA A 572 -22.13 6.38 6.51
N ASP A 573 -22.90 5.52 7.19
CA ASP A 573 -24.32 5.74 7.44
C ASP A 573 -24.55 6.99 8.32
N LEU A 574 -23.74 7.18 9.37
CA LEU A 574 -23.80 8.40 10.17
C LEU A 574 -23.49 9.65 9.34
N LEU A 575 -22.36 9.65 8.63
CA LEU A 575 -21.93 10.76 7.76
C LEU A 575 -23.01 11.11 6.73
N TYR A 576 -23.53 10.11 6.01
CA TYR A 576 -24.58 10.27 5.02
C TYR A 576 -25.89 10.80 5.63
N ARG A 577 -26.34 10.24 6.77
CA ARG A 577 -27.53 10.74 7.49
C ARG A 577 -27.36 12.18 7.93
N LEU A 578 -26.18 12.57 8.39
CA LEU A 578 -25.87 13.94 8.79
C LEU A 578 -25.91 14.89 7.58
N GLN A 579 -25.13 14.60 6.54
CA GLN A 579 -25.04 15.46 5.36
C GLN A 579 -26.38 15.59 4.63
N ALA A 580 -27.06 14.48 4.34
CA ALA A 580 -28.30 14.48 3.55
C ALA A 580 -29.48 15.21 4.22
N ASN A 581 -29.53 15.24 5.55
CA ASN A 581 -30.65 15.83 6.29
C ASN A 581 -30.32 17.18 6.98
N TYR A 582 -29.04 17.45 7.27
CA TYR A 582 -28.62 18.55 8.15
C TYR A 582 -27.44 19.39 7.62
N SER A 583 -26.94 19.18 6.38
CA SER A 583 -25.79 19.93 5.82
C SER A 583 -25.80 21.44 6.06
N SER A 584 -26.96 22.10 6.03
CA SER A 584 -27.10 23.55 6.28
C SER A 584 -26.71 24.02 7.70
N ILE A 585 -26.55 23.12 8.67
CA ILE A 585 -26.24 23.44 10.08
C ILE A 585 -25.00 22.70 10.64
N LEU A 586 -24.47 21.70 9.93
CA LEU A 586 -23.26 21.00 10.34
C LEU A 586 -22.04 21.94 10.37
N PRO A 587 -20.99 21.62 11.17
CA PRO A 587 -19.68 22.24 11.03
C PRO A 587 -19.19 22.20 9.57
N GLU A 588 -18.56 23.26 9.08
CA GLU A 588 -18.21 23.43 7.65
C GLU A 588 -17.43 22.23 7.10
N TRP A 589 -16.41 21.78 7.83
CA TRP A 589 -15.59 20.62 7.44
C TRP A 589 -16.43 19.36 7.19
N LEU A 590 -17.51 19.13 7.96
CA LEU A 590 -18.33 17.93 7.89
C LEU A 590 -19.34 17.96 6.74
N LYS A 591 -19.58 19.13 6.12
CA LYS A 591 -20.42 19.23 4.91
C LYS A 591 -19.74 18.66 3.68
N GLU A 592 -18.41 18.80 3.63
CA GLU A 592 -17.56 18.40 2.50
C GLU A 592 -16.67 17.18 2.83
N TYR A 593 -16.59 16.77 4.11
CA TYR A 593 -15.88 15.57 4.55
C TYR A 593 -16.38 14.33 3.80
N SER A 594 -15.45 13.66 3.13
CA SER A 594 -15.59 12.30 2.63
C SER A 594 -14.71 11.37 3.47
N LEU A 595 -15.04 10.08 3.51
CA LEU A 595 -14.21 9.12 4.24
C LEU A 595 -12.89 8.91 3.47
N PRO A 596 -11.71 9.13 4.10
CA PRO A 596 -10.41 8.93 3.45
C PRO A 596 -10.07 7.44 3.23
N TYR A 597 -10.95 6.54 3.65
CA TYR A 597 -10.92 5.10 3.45
C TYR A 597 -12.26 4.60 2.93
N ASN A 598 -12.24 3.57 2.08
CA ASN A 598 -13.42 2.89 1.57
C ASN A 598 -13.37 1.38 1.86
N MET A 599 -14.40 0.64 1.44
CA MET A 599 -14.56 -0.79 1.76
C MET A 599 -13.40 -1.69 1.28
N SER A 600 -12.58 -1.23 0.33
CA SER A 600 -11.46 -1.99 -0.21
C SER A 600 -10.29 -2.19 0.74
N VAL A 601 -10.09 -1.24 1.66
CA VAL A 601 -9.03 -1.30 2.68
C VAL A 601 -9.54 -1.85 4.02
N ALA A 602 -10.80 -2.26 4.10
CA ALA A 602 -11.46 -2.71 5.33
C ALA A 602 -10.64 -3.74 6.12
N GLY A 603 -10.18 -3.35 7.31
CA GLY A 603 -9.41 -4.18 8.23
C GLY A 603 -8.01 -4.60 7.75
N VAL A 604 -7.48 -3.97 6.70
CA VAL A 604 -6.09 -4.11 6.21
C VAL A 604 -5.14 -3.29 7.11
N LEU A 605 -3.89 -3.74 7.26
CA LEU A 605 -2.85 -3.00 7.98
C LEU A 605 -2.59 -1.63 7.29
N SER A 606 -2.45 -0.55 8.05
CA SER A 606 -2.04 0.76 7.51
C SER A 606 -0.52 0.83 7.36
N SER A 607 0.00 1.83 6.65
CA SER A 607 1.42 2.20 6.66
C SER A 607 1.90 2.41 8.10
N SER A 608 1.20 3.26 8.86
CA SER A 608 1.45 3.47 10.29
C SER A 608 1.51 2.17 11.12
N GLY A 609 0.76 1.13 10.74
CA GLY A 609 0.76 -0.18 11.39
C GLY A 609 1.84 -1.15 10.89
N PHE A 610 2.44 -0.89 9.72
CA PHE A 610 3.69 -1.49 9.29
C PHE A 610 4.84 -0.85 10.08
N ASP A 611 4.94 0.48 10.11
CA ASP A 611 6.01 1.23 10.76
C ASP A 611 6.06 1.01 12.27
N GLU A 612 4.88 0.96 12.93
CA GLU A 612 4.72 0.59 14.34
C GLU A 612 5.34 -0.77 14.66
N LEU A 613 5.17 -1.75 13.76
CA LEU A 613 5.69 -3.13 13.89
C LEU A 613 7.15 -3.23 13.49
N ALA A 614 7.61 -2.53 12.46
CA ALA A 614 9.01 -2.48 12.05
C ALA A 614 9.87 -1.77 13.11
N ALA A 615 9.40 -0.67 13.69
CA ALA A 615 10.10 -0.02 14.78
C ALA A 615 10.12 -0.91 16.05
N PHE A 616 9.07 -1.69 16.32
CA PHE A 616 9.05 -2.70 17.39
C PHE A 616 9.99 -3.88 17.12
N GLY A 617 10.10 -4.36 15.88
CA GLY A 617 11.10 -5.35 15.46
C GLY A 617 12.53 -4.88 15.77
N LYS A 618 12.85 -3.63 15.41
CA LYS A 618 14.14 -2.99 15.68
C LYS A 618 14.42 -2.90 17.18
N ARG A 619 13.50 -2.31 17.96
CA ARG A 619 13.68 -2.19 19.43
C ARG A 619 13.77 -3.53 20.14
N THR A 620 13.06 -4.56 19.66
CA THR A 620 13.20 -5.93 20.19
C THR A 620 14.56 -6.52 19.86
N ARG A 621 15.06 -6.32 18.63
CA ARG A 621 16.41 -6.68 18.20
C ARG A 621 17.48 -6.01 19.06
N ASP A 622 17.40 -4.70 19.25
CA ASP A 622 18.31 -3.93 20.13
C ASP A 622 18.25 -4.44 21.58
N SER A 623 17.05 -4.76 22.08
CA SER A 623 16.78 -5.25 23.44
C SER A 623 17.33 -6.66 23.72
N VAL A 624 17.39 -7.56 22.72
CA VAL A 624 17.95 -8.91 22.87
C VAL A 624 19.44 -9.01 22.47
N GLY A 625 19.92 -8.06 21.65
CA GLY A 625 21.30 -7.97 21.20
C GLY A 625 21.83 -9.28 20.59
N PHE A 626 23.07 -9.62 20.93
CA PHE A 626 23.77 -10.81 20.42
C PHE A 626 23.35 -12.15 21.07
N ALA A 627 22.46 -12.14 22.08
CA ALA A 627 22.01 -13.37 22.74
C ALA A 627 21.05 -14.19 21.86
N ILE A 628 20.35 -13.52 20.93
CA ILE A 628 19.47 -14.13 19.94
C ILE A 628 20.08 -13.86 18.56
N PRO A 629 20.28 -14.84 17.67
CA PRO A 629 20.87 -14.63 16.36
C PRO A 629 20.10 -13.61 15.51
N THR A 630 20.80 -12.95 14.60
CA THR A 630 20.25 -11.94 13.67
C THR A 630 19.85 -12.54 12.32
N THR A 631 20.50 -13.63 11.90
CA THR A 631 20.10 -14.41 10.71
C THR A 631 18.92 -15.34 11.03
N PHE A 632 17.96 -15.45 10.13
CA PHE A 632 16.84 -16.38 10.29
C PHE A 632 17.25 -17.84 9.98
N GLU A 633 16.90 -18.76 10.86
CA GLU A 633 17.17 -20.19 10.72
C GLU A 633 15.95 -21.01 11.19
N ARG A 634 15.41 -21.91 10.36
CA ARG A 634 14.13 -22.61 10.64
C ARG A 634 14.18 -23.57 11.85
N LYS A 635 15.39 -23.87 12.34
CA LYS A 635 15.62 -24.67 13.56
C LYS A 635 15.72 -23.80 14.83
N GLN A 636 15.89 -22.49 14.65
CA GLN A 636 16.12 -21.51 15.70
C GLN A 636 14.96 -20.51 15.84
N PHE A 637 14.21 -20.28 14.77
CA PHE A 637 13.11 -19.33 14.74
C PHE A 637 11.81 -19.93 14.20
N ILE A 638 10.72 -19.56 14.84
CA ILE A 638 9.35 -19.82 14.42
C ILE A 638 8.64 -18.46 14.34
N LEU A 639 8.05 -18.15 13.19
CA LEU A 639 7.11 -17.03 13.05
C LEU A 639 5.76 -17.61 12.67
N ALA A 640 4.76 -17.45 13.53
CA ALA A 640 3.41 -17.94 13.32
C ALA A 640 2.41 -16.79 13.28
N HIS A 641 1.41 -16.85 12.41
CA HIS A 641 0.34 -15.85 12.35
C HIS A 641 -1.02 -16.48 12.00
N THR A 642 -2.10 -15.80 12.35
CA THR A 642 -3.45 -16.26 12.02
C THR A 642 -3.74 -16.21 10.52
N PHE A 643 -4.84 -16.83 10.07
CA PHE A 643 -5.26 -16.78 8.66
C PHE A 643 -5.59 -15.36 8.13
N ILE A 644 -5.71 -14.36 9.00
CA ILE A 644 -6.07 -12.97 8.66
C ILE A 644 -4.83 -12.22 8.13
N GLU A 645 -4.95 -11.60 6.95
CA GLU A 645 -3.85 -10.93 6.22
C GLU A 645 -3.01 -10.01 7.12
N ARG A 646 -3.63 -9.01 7.77
CA ARG A 646 -2.95 -8.04 8.65
C ARG A 646 -2.07 -8.65 9.75
N THR A 647 -2.34 -9.89 10.20
CA THR A 647 -1.44 -10.55 11.18
C THR A 647 -0.19 -11.12 10.53
N GLY A 648 -0.26 -11.54 9.28
CA GLY A 648 0.92 -11.89 8.47
C GLY A 648 1.68 -10.64 8.00
N ASP A 649 0.98 -9.54 7.72
CA ASP A 649 1.62 -8.26 7.37
C ASP A 649 2.39 -7.69 8.57
N SER A 650 1.80 -7.70 9.77
CA SER A 650 2.53 -7.35 11.01
C SER A 650 3.69 -8.29 11.31
N ALA A 651 3.59 -9.58 10.97
CA ALA A 651 4.72 -10.52 11.10
C ALA A 651 5.88 -10.17 10.15
N ARG A 652 5.57 -9.75 8.91
CA ARG A 652 6.56 -9.26 7.93
C ARG A 652 7.19 -7.93 8.38
N ALA A 653 6.37 -6.99 8.83
CA ALA A 653 6.81 -5.69 9.32
C ALA A 653 7.76 -5.84 10.52
N PHE A 654 7.44 -6.68 11.50
CA PHE A 654 8.36 -6.99 12.60
C PHE A 654 9.66 -7.65 12.12
N ALA A 655 9.56 -8.58 11.16
CA ALA A 655 10.72 -9.32 10.65
C ALA A 655 11.69 -8.46 9.83
N SER A 656 11.22 -7.40 9.14
CA SER A 656 12.04 -6.54 8.27
C SER A 656 13.17 -5.81 8.98
N THR A 657 13.08 -5.67 10.31
CA THR A 657 14.07 -5.00 11.17
C THR A 657 14.60 -5.90 12.29
N PHE A 658 13.99 -7.05 12.55
CA PHE A 658 14.44 -7.99 13.57
C PHE A 658 15.49 -8.99 13.06
N PHE A 659 15.52 -9.25 11.75
CA PHE A 659 16.49 -10.14 11.08
C PHE A 659 17.33 -9.40 10.03
N ASP A 660 18.56 -9.86 9.79
CA ASP A 660 19.44 -9.30 8.74
C ASP A 660 18.82 -9.47 7.34
N ASN A 661 18.24 -10.66 7.09
CA ASN A 661 17.64 -11.06 5.82
C ASN A 661 16.16 -11.42 6.02
N PRO A 662 15.21 -10.46 5.95
CA PRO A 662 13.80 -10.75 6.14
C PRO A 662 13.18 -11.63 5.04
N ASN A 663 13.83 -11.75 3.88
CA ASN A 663 13.40 -12.62 2.78
C ASN A 663 13.61 -14.13 3.06
N ASP A 664 14.52 -14.50 3.97
CA ASP A 664 14.75 -15.89 4.36
C ASP A 664 13.66 -16.43 5.32
N VAL A 665 12.87 -15.52 5.89
CA VAL A 665 11.96 -15.77 7.01
C VAL A 665 10.75 -16.61 6.60
N HIS A 666 10.56 -17.75 7.27
CA HIS A 666 9.45 -18.65 7.00
C HIS A 666 8.24 -18.38 7.92
N TYR A 667 7.17 -17.85 7.35
CA TYR A 667 5.91 -17.53 8.03
C TYR A 667 4.93 -18.72 8.03
N ILE A 668 4.52 -19.16 9.21
CA ILE A 668 3.57 -20.26 9.43
C ILE A 668 2.16 -19.67 9.60
N LYS A 669 1.32 -19.76 8.56
CA LYS A 669 -0.08 -19.33 8.61
C LYS A 669 -0.97 -20.42 9.22
N TYR A 670 -1.52 -20.20 10.41
CA TYR A 670 -2.53 -21.08 11.01
C TYR A 670 -3.88 -20.97 10.30
N ALA A 671 -4.61 -22.08 10.22
CA ALA A 671 -5.78 -22.21 9.35
C ALA A 671 -7.10 -21.80 10.02
N LYS A 672 -8.00 -21.14 9.25
CA LYS A 672 -9.33 -20.72 9.69
C LYS A 672 -10.13 -21.88 10.32
N GLY A 673 -10.68 -21.64 11.51
CA GLY A 673 -11.47 -22.64 12.25
C GLY A 673 -10.69 -23.88 12.71
N LYS A 674 -9.35 -23.84 12.71
CA LYS A 674 -8.47 -24.94 13.12
C LYS A 674 -7.24 -24.46 13.92
N ASP A 675 -7.32 -23.26 14.48
CA ASP A 675 -6.24 -22.55 15.18
C ASP A 675 -6.57 -22.47 16.68
N PRO A 676 -6.18 -23.47 17.49
CA PRO A 676 -6.39 -23.45 18.93
C PRO A 676 -5.35 -22.61 19.68
N LEU A 677 -4.37 -21.97 19.01
CA LEU A 677 -3.26 -21.27 19.68
C LEU A 677 -3.40 -19.75 19.62
N LEU A 678 -3.70 -19.20 18.45
CA LEU A 678 -3.82 -17.75 18.22
C LEU A 678 -5.27 -17.32 18.01
N ARG A 679 -6.17 -18.26 17.70
CA ARG A 679 -7.62 -18.04 17.60
C ARG A 679 -8.43 -19.09 18.37
N PHE A 680 -7.98 -19.43 19.58
CA PHE A 680 -8.70 -20.33 20.51
C PHE A 680 -10.20 -19.98 20.64
N TYR A 681 -10.53 -18.69 20.60
CA TYR A 681 -11.90 -18.16 20.68
C TYR A 681 -12.79 -18.53 19.47
N ASP A 682 -12.25 -18.76 18.28
CA ASP A 682 -13.00 -19.26 17.11
C ASP A 682 -13.41 -20.74 17.27
N VAL A 683 -12.73 -21.50 18.14
CA VAL A 683 -12.79 -22.98 18.19
C VAL A 683 -13.06 -23.53 19.59
N CYS A 684 -13.56 -22.68 20.50
CA CYS A 684 -13.87 -23.04 21.88
C CYS A 684 -15.40 -23.05 22.11
N ASP A 685 -16.06 -24.22 21.98
CA ASP A 685 -17.54 -24.32 22.04
C ASP A 685 -18.14 -23.67 23.31
N ARG A 686 -17.47 -23.80 24.47
CA ARG A 686 -17.86 -23.19 25.74
C ARG A 686 -17.84 -21.66 25.66
N TYR A 687 -16.79 -21.07 25.11
CA TYR A 687 -16.71 -19.62 24.89
C TYR A 687 -17.79 -19.14 23.91
N LEU A 688 -17.96 -19.86 22.79
CA LEU A 688 -18.95 -19.52 21.77
C LEU A 688 -20.38 -19.54 22.34
N ALA A 689 -20.72 -20.52 23.17
CA ALA A 689 -22.07 -20.65 23.73
C ALA A 689 -22.33 -19.81 25.00
N GLU A 690 -21.34 -19.67 25.89
CA GLU A 690 -21.50 -18.94 27.16
C GLU A 690 -21.26 -17.43 26.99
N VAL A 691 -20.50 -17.02 25.97
CA VAL A 691 -20.08 -15.64 25.73
C VAL A 691 -20.46 -15.17 24.32
N LYS A 692 -19.76 -15.61 23.25
CA LYS A 692 -19.84 -14.93 21.94
C LYS A 692 -21.20 -15.02 21.22
N HIS A 693 -22.04 -15.99 21.57
CA HIS A 693 -23.42 -16.10 21.08
C HIS A 693 -24.47 -15.96 22.19
N ASN A 694 -24.06 -15.56 23.40
CA ASN A 694 -24.96 -15.29 24.51
C ASN A 694 -25.27 -13.77 24.57
N PRO A 695 -26.50 -13.33 24.21
CA PRO A 695 -26.85 -11.91 24.22
C PRO A 695 -26.91 -11.29 25.63
N ASN A 696 -26.71 -12.08 26.68
CA ASN A 696 -26.58 -11.60 28.06
C ASN A 696 -25.11 -11.51 28.53
N ALA A 697 -24.13 -11.89 27.71
CA ALA A 697 -22.71 -11.78 28.08
C ALA A 697 -22.31 -10.31 28.22
N SER A 698 -22.60 -9.52 27.19
CA SER A 698 -22.32 -8.08 27.12
C SER A 698 -23.45 -7.22 27.74
N ALA A 699 -24.10 -7.74 28.79
CA ALA A 699 -25.28 -7.10 29.41
C ALA A 699 -24.96 -5.74 30.06
N GLU A 700 -23.78 -5.58 30.65
CA GLU A 700 -23.34 -4.30 31.22
C GLU A 700 -23.11 -3.23 30.13
N LEU A 701 -22.52 -3.58 28.99
CA LEU A 701 -22.42 -2.67 27.83
C LEU A 701 -23.82 -2.22 27.37
N LYS A 702 -24.76 -3.17 27.24
CA LYS A 702 -26.13 -2.88 26.83
C LYS A 702 -26.86 -1.98 27.83
N ALA A 703 -26.63 -2.17 29.13
CA ALA A 703 -27.16 -1.30 30.18
C ALA A 703 -26.48 0.08 30.17
N TYR A 704 -25.17 0.15 29.90
CA TYR A 704 -24.41 1.41 29.80
C TYR A 704 -24.97 2.32 28.70
N GLY A 705 -25.40 1.72 27.58
CA GLY A 705 -26.12 2.40 26.50
C GLY A 705 -27.41 3.15 26.88
N SER A 706 -27.93 2.97 28.11
CA SER A 706 -29.11 3.69 28.63
C SER A 706 -28.81 4.57 29.85
N THR A 707 -27.53 4.78 30.20
CA THR A 707 -27.11 5.53 31.40
C THR A 707 -27.14 7.05 31.22
N SER A 708 -27.09 7.78 32.33
CA SER A 708 -26.80 9.22 32.35
C SER A 708 -25.51 9.58 31.59
N GLN A 709 -24.48 8.73 31.63
CA GLN A 709 -23.18 8.96 31.02
C GLN A 709 -23.28 8.86 29.50
N MET A 710 -23.88 7.80 28.96
CA MET A 710 -24.12 7.68 27.52
C MET A 710 -25.13 8.73 27.03
N ASN A 711 -26.17 9.04 27.80
CA ASN A 711 -27.13 10.10 27.47
C ASN A 711 -26.48 11.50 27.47
N ALA A 712 -25.46 11.74 28.30
CA ALA A 712 -24.65 12.94 28.23
C ALA A 712 -23.82 12.95 26.94
N SER A 713 -23.03 11.91 26.64
CA SER A 713 -22.28 11.83 25.38
C SER A 713 -23.15 11.97 24.12
N LEU A 714 -24.38 11.44 24.15
CA LEU A 714 -25.39 11.64 23.09
C LEU A 714 -25.78 13.12 22.93
N ALA A 715 -25.99 13.84 24.04
CA ALA A 715 -26.30 15.27 24.03
C ALA A 715 -25.07 16.12 23.66
N ASP A 716 -23.89 15.74 24.12
CA ASP A 716 -22.62 16.42 23.85
C ASP A 716 -22.33 16.38 22.33
N LEU A 717 -22.32 15.20 21.70
CA LEU A 717 -22.13 15.07 20.24
C LEU A 717 -23.23 15.78 19.44
N LYS A 718 -24.49 15.68 19.87
CA LYS A 718 -25.61 16.38 19.24
C LYS A 718 -25.40 17.91 19.26
N SER A 719 -24.89 18.45 20.37
CA SER A 719 -24.58 19.87 20.52
C SER A 719 -23.42 20.30 19.62
N GLN A 720 -22.34 19.52 19.54
CA GLN A 720 -21.18 19.83 18.68
C GLN A 720 -21.50 19.74 17.17
N LEU A 721 -22.50 18.92 16.80
CA LEU A 721 -23.05 18.85 15.45
C LEU A 721 -24.16 19.90 15.16
N ASN A 722 -24.45 20.80 16.11
CA ASN A 722 -25.54 21.80 16.05
C ASN A 722 -26.96 21.22 15.80
N LEU A 723 -27.20 19.95 16.11
CA LEU A 723 -28.43 19.25 15.69
C LEU A 723 -29.66 19.66 16.53
N PRO A 724 -30.83 19.93 15.90
CA PRO A 724 -32.04 20.35 16.61
C PRO A 724 -32.55 19.36 17.65
N ASP A 725 -33.28 19.86 18.66
CA ASP A 725 -33.85 19.04 19.74
C ASP A 725 -34.68 17.83 19.24
N SER A 726 -35.33 17.95 18.09
CA SER A 726 -36.10 16.87 17.45
C SER A 726 -35.27 15.70 16.90
N VAL A 727 -33.95 15.85 16.74
CA VAL A 727 -33.06 14.81 16.21
C VAL A 727 -32.65 13.85 17.35
N ALA A 728 -32.86 12.56 17.16
CA ALA A 728 -32.36 11.52 18.05
C ALA A 728 -31.14 10.83 17.42
N LEU A 729 -29.99 10.93 18.10
CA LEU A 729 -28.82 10.11 17.79
C LEU A 729 -28.95 8.75 18.49
N SER A 730 -28.32 7.72 17.92
CA SER A 730 -28.23 6.39 18.51
C SER A 730 -26.91 6.17 19.27
N VAL A 731 -26.84 5.17 20.15
CA VAL A 731 -25.57 4.75 20.77
C VAL A 731 -24.56 4.28 19.70
N SER A 732 -25.06 3.73 18.58
CA SER A 732 -24.24 3.38 17.41
C SER A 732 -23.64 4.63 16.77
N ASP A 733 -24.37 5.73 16.71
CA ASP A 733 -23.90 7.00 16.12
C ASP A 733 -22.74 7.58 16.94
N VAL A 734 -22.85 7.51 18.27
CA VAL A 734 -21.79 7.99 19.18
C VAL A 734 -20.55 7.10 19.11
N ARG A 735 -20.70 5.76 19.08
CA ARG A 735 -19.57 4.84 18.86
C ARG A 735 -18.96 4.98 17.45
N ALA A 736 -19.76 5.24 16.42
CA ALA A 736 -19.30 5.47 15.06
C ALA A 736 -18.46 6.75 14.96
N ALA A 737 -18.94 7.88 15.50
CA ALA A 737 -18.15 9.11 15.56
C ALA A 737 -16.82 8.90 16.32
N PHE A 738 -16.87 8.24 17.48
CA PHE A 738 -15.69 7.90 18.27
C PHE A 738 -14.68 7.02 17.51
N ALA A 739 -15.15 6.02 16.78
CA ALA A 739 -14.32 5.21 15.90
C ALA A 739 -13.75 6.03 14.72
N ALA A 740 -14.52 6.95 14.14
CA ALA A 740 -14.05 7.82 13.06
C ALA A 740 -12.87 8.69 13.52
N CYS A 741 -12.95 9.31 14.70
CA CYS A 741 -11.82 9.99 15.32
C CYS A 741 -10.62 9.04 15.57
N ALA A 742 -10.87 7.84 16.10
CA ALA A 742 -9.82 6.86 16.34
C ALA A 742 -9.06 6.47 15.06
N PHE A 743 -9.76 6.34 13.91
CA PHE A 743 -9.13 5.99 12.62
C PHE A 743 -8.55 7.19 11.86
N ASP A 744 -9.12 8.40 11.99
CA ASP A 744 -8.52 9.64 11.50
C ASP A 744 -7.13 9.84 12.14
N ILE A 745 -7.01 9.60 13.47
CA ILE A 745 -5.72 9.60 14.19
C ILE A 745 -4.85 8.41 13.76
N MET A 746 -5.35 7.18 13.86
CA MET A 746 -4.54 5.96 13.68
C MET A 746 -3.92 5.83 12.28
N VAL A 747 -4.62 6.30 11.25
CA VAL A 747 -4.23 6.07 9.85
C VAL A 747 -3.57 7.32 9.24
N TYR A 748 -3.95 8.53 9.68
CA TYR A 748 -3.49 9.79 9.04
C TYR A 748 -2.93 10.83 10.02
N GLY A 749 -2.91 10.56 11.33
CA GLY A 749 -2.51 11.55 12.36
C GLY A 749 -3.47 12.73 12.51
N ILE A 750 -4.68 12.66 11.93
CA ILE A 750 -5.64 13.76 11.91
C ILE A 750 -6.33 13.88 13.27
N THR A 751 -6.11 15.01 13.94
CA THR A 751 -6.67 15.34 15.26
C THR A 751 -7.72 16.45 15.20
N SER A 752 -8.04 16.93 13.99
CA SER A 752 -9.18 17.81 13.69
C SER A 752 -10.45 16.98 13.44
N HIS A 753 -11.34 17.45 12.56
CA HIS A 753 -12.53 16.72 12.08
C HIS A 753 -13.33 16.05 13.21
N TRP A 754 -13.56 14.73 13.17
CA TRP A 754 -14.37 14.01 14.16
C TRP A 754 -13.86 14.19 15.60
N CYS A 755 -12.55 14.30 15.80
CA CYS A 755 -11.95 14.50 17.12
C CYS A 755 -12.28 15.88 17.72
N SER A 756 -12.53 16.90 16.88
CA SER A 756 -12.95 18.23 17.35
C SER A 756 -14.36 18.26 17.96
N LEU A 757 -15.14 17.19 17.79
CA LEU A 757 -16.48 17.03 18.37
C LEU A 757 -16.47 16.45 19.79
N MET A 758 -15.29 16.21 20.39
CA MET A 758 -15.13 15.39 21.59
C MET A 758 -14.22 16.07 22.61
N ASP A 759 -14.68 16.14 23.86
CA ASP A 759 -13.83 16.51 25.00
C ASP A 759 -13.26 15.26 25.71
N LEU A 760 -12.37 15.47 26.67
CA LEU A 760 -11.77 14.36 27.44
C LEU A 760 -12.81 13.56 28.26
N THR A 761 -13.94 14.18 28.62
CA THR A 761 -15.05 13.51 29.33
C THR A 761 -15.78 12.54 28.39
N PHE A 762 -16.14 13.00 27.18
CA PHE A 762 -16.70 12.18 26.11
C PHE A 762 -15.79 11.01 25.80
N LEU A 763 -14.50 11.27 25.55
CA LEU A 763 -13.52 10.22 25.21
C LEU A 763 -13.41 9.18 26.33
N ASN A 764 -13.31 9.56 27.61
CA ASN A 764 -13.24 8.59 28.71
C ASN A 764 -14.52 7.75 28.86
N ARG A 765 -15.70 8.29 28.56
CA ARG A 765 -16.98 7.56 28.58
C ARG A 765 -17.07 6.52 27.45
N LEU A 766 -16.56 6.84 26.25
CA LEU A 766 -16.58 5.91 25.13
C LEU A 766 -15.44 4.88 25.22
N ASP A 767 -14.24 5.28 25.65
CA ASP A 767 -13.15 4.36 26.04
C ASP A 767 -13.61 3.37 27.13
N TYR A 768 -14.54 3.76 28.01
CA TYR A 768 -15.20 2.86 28.95
C TYR A 768 -16.26 1.93 28.34
N ALA A 769 -16.95 2.35 27.27
CA ALA A 769 -17.86 1.47 26.53
C ALA A 769 -17.08 0.33 25.84
N GLU A 770 -15.94 0.66 25.22
CA GLU A 770 -15.02 -0.33 24.65
C GLU A 770 -14.44 -1.26 25.73
N ASP A 771 -14.11 -0.72 26.91
CA ASP A 771 -13.66 -1.52 28.05
C ASP A 771 -14.75 -2.46 28.58
N LEU A 772 -16.01 -2.02 28.66
CA LEU A 772 -17.14 -2.89 29.04
C LEU A 772 -17.33 -4.03 28.04
N GLU A 773 -17.30 -3.74 26.74
CA GLU A 773 -17.40 -4.76 25.69
C GLU A 773 -16.26 -5.78 25.79
N ALA A 774 -15.02 -5.31 25.81
CA ALA A 774 -13.86 -6.17 25.88
C ALA A 774 -13.76 -6.93 27.21
N PHE A 775 -14.04 -6.31 28.36
CA PHE A 775 -13.98 -6.97 29.67
C PHE A 775 -14.90 -8.20 29.72
N TYR A 776 -16.12 -8.07 29.18
CA TYR A 776 -17.08 -9.17 29.16
C TYR A 776 -16.89 -10.14 27.98
N GLU A 777 -16.37 -9.72 26.81
CA GLU A 777 -16.18 -10.64 25.67
C GLU A 777 -14.78 -11.29 25.57
N GLN A 778 -13.75 -10.76 26.23
CA GLN A 778 -12.36 -11.25 26.11
C GLN A 778 -11.47 -11.01 27.34
N GLY A 779 -11.84 -10.10 28.24
CA GLY A 779 -11.18 -9.82 29.51
C GLY A 779 -11.76 -10.64 30.68
N ALA A 780 -11.68 -10.11 31.90
CA ALA A 780 -11.93 -10.87 33.12
C ALA A 780 -13.41 -11.18 33.45
N GLY A 781 -14.38 -10.68 32.67
CA GLY A 781 -15.81 -10.77 32.97
C GLY A 781 -16.38 -12.19 33.06
N TYR A 782 -15.84 -13.13 32.29
CA TYR A 782 -16.09 -14.56 32.43
C TYR A 782 -14.76 -15.33 32.50
N LYS A 783 -14.70 -16.39 33.32
CA LYS A 783 -13.49 -17.21 33.47
C LYS A 783 -13.01 -17.81 32.14
N ILE A 784 -13.97 -18.20 31.29
CA ILE A 784 -13.70 -18.82 29.98
C ILE A 784 -12.90 -17.92 29.05
N ASN A 785 -13.11 -16.60 29.12
CA ASN A 785 -12.46 -15.60 28.26
C ASN A 785 -10.93 -15.71 28.29
N TYR A 786 -10.35 -15.88 29.48
CA TYR A 786 -8.91 -15.88 29.69
C TYR A 786 -8.33 -17.27 29.95
N GLU A 787 -9.09 -18.20 30.56
CA GLU A 787 -8.58 -19.57 30.73
C GLU A 787 -8.42 -20.32 29.40
N MET A 788 -9.14 -19.94 28.34
CA MET A 788 -8.91 -20.50 27.00
C MET A 788 -7.54 -20.12 26.40
N ALA A 789 -6.88 -19.07 26.89
CA ALA A 789 -5.50 -18.73 26.54
C ALA A 789 -4.45 -19.65 27.22
N ALA A 790 -4.86 -20.54 28.13
CA ALA A 790 -3.94 -21.47 28.79
C ALA A 790 -3.23 -22.41 27.82
N VAL A 791 -3.86 -22.75 26.69
CA VAL A 791 -3.25 -23.54 25.61
C VAL A 791 -2.06 -22.83 24.94
N LEU A 792 -2.08 -21.50 24.88
CA LEU A 792 -0.98 -20.67 24.39
C LEU A 792 0.12 -20.54 25.46
N LEU A 793 -0.25 -20.45 26.74
CA LEU A 793 0.69 -20.49 27.87
C LEU A 793 1.40 -21.85 27.97
N GLN A 794 0.70 -22.95 27.71
CA GLN A 794 1.25 -24.31 27.60
C GLN A 794 2.27 -24.42 26.45
N ASP A 795 1.98 -23.84 25.28
CA ASP A 795 2.91 -23.81 24.13
C ASP A 795 4.20 -23.03 24.47
N ILE A 796 4.06 -21.81 25.01
CA ILE A 796 5.17 -20.96 25.49
C ILE A 796 6.05 -21.71 26.50
N HIS A 797 5.45 -22.31 27.53
CA HIS A 797 6.16 -23.09 28.54
C HIS A 797 6.83 -24.34 27.96
N SER A 798 6.15 -25.05 27.06
CA SER A 798 6.69 -26.26 26.40
C SER A 798 7.98 -25.95 25.64
N TYR A 799 8.02 -24.88 24.85
CA TYR A 799 9.23 -24.48 24.13
C TYR A 799 10.38 -24.10 25.07
N MET A 800 10.12 -23.51 26.24
CA MET A 800 11.15 -23.27 27.26
C MET A 800 11.69 -24.60 27.83
N LYS A 801 10.82 -25.57 28.13
CA LYS A 801 11.23 -26.87 28.67
C LYS A 801 11.96 -27.74 27.64
N MET A 802 11.57 -27.68 26.37
CA MET A 802 12.28 -28.31 25.26
C MET A 802 13.67 -27.69 25.04
N PHE A 803 13.83 -26.38 25.27
CA PHE A 803 15.15 -25.73 25.16
C PHE A 803 16.07 -26.13 26.33
N ILE A 804 15.55 -26.15 27.55
CA ILE A 804 16.28 -26.56 28.76
C ILE A 804 16.78 -28.01 28.69
N SER A 805 16.02 -28.90 28.04
CA SER A 805 16.35 -30.31 27.84
C SER A 805 17.22 -30.59 26.60
N GLY A 806 17.36 -29.63 25.68
CA GLY A 806 18.02 -29.83 24.39
C GLY A 806 17.17 -30.55 23.34
N GLU A 807 15.86 -30.69 23.57
CA GLU A 807 14.89 -31.21 22.60
C GLU A 807 14.57 -30.21 21.47
N THR A 808 14.86 -28.91 21.66
CA THR A 808 14.78 -27.89 20.60
C THR A 808 15.89 -26.85 20.68
N ASN A 809 16.28 -26.33 19.51
CA ASN A 809 17.21 -25.21 19.36
C ASN A 809 16.49 -23.88 19.10
N VAL A 810 15.15 -23.85 19.20
CA VAL A 810 14.36 -22.63 18.99
C VAL A 810 14.69 -21.60 20.07
N VAL A 811 15.27 -20.48 19.65
CA VAL A 811 15.63 -19.31 20.48
C VAL A 811 14.62 -18.17 20.31
N GLY A 812 13.81 -18.15 19.25
CA GLY A 812 12.71 -17.20 19.09
C GLY A 812 11.45 -17.84 18.53
N ASN A 813 10.33 -17.76 19.25
CA ASN A 813 9.02 -18.16 18.73
C ASN A 813 8.06 -16.97 18.84
N LEU A 814 7.76 -16.38 17.68
CA LEU A 814 7.12 -15.08 17.52
C LEU A 814 5.74 -15.27 16.88
N ARG A 815 4.68 -14.86 17.59
CA ARG A 815 3.30 -15.23 17.26
C ARG A 815 2.42 -13.99 17.07
N PHE A 816 1.75 -13.87 15.92
CA PHE A 816 0.98 -12.68 15.54
C PHE A 816 -0.53 -12.95 15.45
N GLY A 817 -1.30 -12.25 16.28
CA GLY A 817 -2.74 -12.44 16.52
C GLY A 817 -3.53 -11.14 16.64
N HIS A 818 -4.59 -11.17 17.45
CA HIS A 818 -5.58 -10.08 17.61
C HIS A 818 -5.69 -9.64 19.08
N ALA A 819 -6.57 -8.69 19.40
CA ALA A 819 -6.82 -8.31 20.80
C ALA A 819 -7.38 -9.50 21.59
N GLU A 820 -8.22 -10.29 20.91
CA GLU A 820 -8.78 -11.57 21.32
C GLU A 820 -7.71 -12.67 21.51
N THR A 821 -6.43 -12.38 21.22
CA THR A 821 -5.27 -13.24 21.52
C THR A 821 -4.48 -12.68 22.70
N THR A 822 -4.13 -11.39 22.69
CA THR A 822 -3.25 -10.77 23.70
C THR A 822 -3.97 -10.45 25.01
N LEU A 823 -5.18 -9.88 24.97
CA LEU A 823 -5.91 -9.48 26.17
C LEU A 823 -6.34 -10.67 27.04
N PRO A 824 -6.81 -11.81 26.49
CA PRO A 824 -6.96 -13.06 27.24
C PRO A 824 -5.67 -13.53 27.93
N LEU A 825 -4.52 -13.46 27.25
CA LEU A 825 -3.24 -13.90 27.80
C LEU A 825 -2.76 -12.96 28.92
N MET A 826 -2.81 -11.64 28.75
CA MET A 826 -2.55 -10.67 29.81
C MET A 826 -3.47 -10.90 31.02
N THR A 827 -4.77 -11.07 30.77
CA THR A 827 -5.76 -11.34 31.82
C THR A 827 -5.42 -12.64 32.56
N LEU A 828 -5.05 -13.73 31.87
CA LEU A 828 -4.66 -15.02 32.46
C LEU A 828 -3.42 -14.91 33.35
N LEU A 829 -2.42 -14.13 32.91
CA LEU A 829 -1.21 -13.81 33.68
C LEU A 829 -1.50 -12.88 34.88
N GLY A 830 -2.67 -12.26 34.94
CA GLY A 830 -3.05 -11.38 36.05
C GLY A 830 -2.66 -9.91 35.86
N TYR A 831 -2.36 -9.50 34.63
CA TYR A 831 -2.28 -8.09 34.26
C TYR A 831 -3.69 -7.54 33.98
N GLY A 832 -3.94 -6.30 34.39
CA GLY A 832 -5.25 -5.67 34.38
C GLY A 832 -6.12 -6.06 35.59
N ASP A 833 -6.96 -5.14 36.05
CA ASP A 833 -7.90 -5.42 37.14
C ASP A 833 -8.98 -6.43 36.71
N ARG A 834 -9.32 -7.35 37.62
CA ARG A 834 -10.39 -8.35 37.45
C ARG A 834 -11.66 -8.00 38.24
N SER A 835 -11.72 -6.85 38.91
CA SER A 835 -12.96 -6.32 39.50
C SER A 835 -14.00 -6.05 38.41
N LYS A 836 -15.29 -6.21 38.73
CA LYS A 836 -16.35 -6.06 37.73
C LYS A 836 -16.54 -4.61 37.33
N LEU A 837 -16.34 -4.31 36.05
CA LEU A 837 -16.87 -3.11 35.41
C LEU A 837 -18.41 -3.19 35.39
N LEU A 838 -19.09 -2.08 35.64
CA LEU A 838 -20.56 -2.00 35.74
C LEU A 838 -21.08 -0.78 34.98
N ALA A 839 -22.23 -0.93 34.33
CA ALA A 839 -22.92 0.17 33.67
C ALA A 839 -23.18 1.37 34.59
N SER A 840 -23.39 1.14 35.88
CA SER A 840 -23.79 2.18 36.84
C SER A 840 -22.64 3.02 37.41
N TRP A 841 -21.47 3.04 36.78
CA TRP A 841 -20.31 3.81 37.27
C TRP A 841 -20.44 5.30 36.97
N THR A 842 -20.02 6.14 37.94
CA THR A 842 -19.91 7.59 37.75
C THR A 842 -18.69 7.95 36.89
N ASP A 843 -18.63 9.18 36.39
CA ASP A 843 -17.47 9.67 35.63
C ASP A 843 -16.16 9.57 36.47
N ASP A 844 -16.21 9.78 37.79
CA ASP A 844 -15.06 9.56 38.69
C ASP A 844 -14.59 8.09 38.72
N GLN A 845 -15.52 7.13 38.74
CA GLN A 845 -15.19 5.70 38.70
C GLN A 845 -14.66 5.28 37.33
N ILE A 846 -15.23 5.83 36.26
CA ILE A 846 -14.75 5.67 34.87
C ILE A 846 -13.32 6.22 34.73
N ASN A 847 -13.03 7.39 35.29
CA ASN A 847 -11.72 8.02 35.19
C ASN A 847 -10.66 7.31 36.04
N SER A 848 -11.02 6.79 37.22
CA SER A 848 -10.11 6.09 38.15
C SER A 848 -9.91 4.58 37.89
N ARG A 849 -10.53 4.02 36.83
CA ARG A 849 -10.52 2.58 36.56
C ARG A 849 -9.13 2.01 36.21
N ALA A 850 -8.87 0.79 36.68
CA ALA A 850 -7.61 0.07 36.52
C ALA A 850 -7.61 -1.02 35.42
N PHE A 851 -8.76 -1.36 34.85
CA PHE A 851 -8.85 -2.09 33.60
C PHE A 851 -9.10 -1.08 32.47
N ARG A 852 -8.16 -0.97 31.54
CA ARG A 852 -8.20 -0.08 30.37
C ARG A 852 -7.62 -0.78 29.15
N THR A 853 -8.44 -1.09 28.15
CA THR A 853 -8.05 -1.80 26.92
C THR A 853 -7.20 -0.94 25.99
N SER A 854 -7.38 0.38 26.06
CA SER A 854 -6.49 1.39 25.47
C SER A 854 -5.03 1.21 25.89
N VAL A 855 -4.77 0.62 27.06
CA VAL A 855 -3.43 0.42 27.60
C VAL A 855 -3.04 -1.07 27.62
N LEU A 856 -3.96 -1.96 28.02
CA LEU A 856 -3.76 -3.42 28.04
C LEU A 856 -3.73 -4.08 26.65
N SER A 857 -4.37 -3.48 25.64
CA SER A 857 -4.40 -4.02 24.27
C SER A 857 -4.66 -2.95 23.18
N PRO A 858 -3.82 -1.90 23.07
CA PRO A 858 -3.76 -1.02 21.89
C PRO A 858 -3.31 -1.81 20.65
N THR A 859 -3.15 -1.15 19.51
CA THR A 859 -2.45 -1.72 18.34
C THR A 859 -1.04 -2.19 18.74
N ALA A 860 -0.46 -3.13 17.97
CA ALA A 860 0.86 -3.72 18.23
C ALA A 860 1.11 -4.27 19.64
N SER A 861 0.05 -4.46 20.44
CA SER A 861 0.14 -4.94 21.81
C SER A 861 0.95 -6.23 21.88
N ASN A 862 1.93 -6.28 22.78
CA ASN A 862 2.98 -7.29 22.78
C ASN A 862 3.28 -7.81 24.19
N ILE A 863 3.55 -9.12 24.24
CA ILE A 863 3.88 -9.91 25.43
C ILE A 863 5.06 -10.79 25.03
N ASP A 864 6.25 -10.54 25.56
CA ASP A 864 7.45 -11.35 25.29
C ASP A 864 7.94 -12.00 26.59
N PHE A 865 7.86 -13.33 26.68
CA PHE A 865 8.44 -14.07 27.81
C PHE A 865 9.88 -14.45 27.48
N ARG A 866 10.81 -14.01 28.32
CA ARG A 866 12.24 -14.22 28.12
C ARG A 866 12.78 -15.26 29.11
N LEU A 867 13.33 -16.34 28.58
CA LEU A 867 13.96 -17.41 29.35
C LEU A 867 15.43 -17.07 29.59
N TYR A 868 15.85 -17.10 30.85
CA TYR A 868 17.23 -16.84 31.28
C TYR A 868 17.84 -18.01 32.06
N ARG A 869 19.17 -18.10 32.05
CA ARG A 869 19.96 -18.93 32.98
C ARG A 869 20.75 -18.04 33.94
N GLY A 870 20.77 -18.39 35.23
CA GLY A 870 21.60 -17.73 36.22
C GLY A 870 23.06 -18.16 36.14
N LYS A 871 23.97 -17.20 35.93
CA LYS A 871 25.40 -17.44 35.73
C LYS A 871 26.07 -18.12 36.92
N LYS A 872 25.58 -17.86 38.15
CA LYS A 872 26.15 -18.35 39.42
C LYS A 872 25.50 -19.65 39.93
N ASP A 873 24.18 -19.75 39.84
CA ASP A 873 23.38 -20.83 40.42
C ASP A 873 22.91 -21.88 39.39
N GLN A 874 23.08 -21.59 38.10
CA GLN A 874 22.64 -22.41 36.96
C GLN A 874 21.12 -22.70 36.96
N LYS A 875 20.33 -21.90 37.69
CA LYS A 875 18.86 -21.96 37.67
C LYS A 875 18.30 -21.31 36.41
N TYR A 876 17.04 -21.62 36.10
CA TYR A 876 16.28 -20.99 35.03
C TYR A 876 15.28 -19.98 35.59
N TYR A 877 15.22 -18.81 34.95
CA TYR A 877 14.37 -17.68 35.31
C TYR A 877 13.56 -17.23 34.10
N VAL A 878 12.38 -16.65 34.34
CA VAL A 878 11.55 -16.02 33.31
C VAL A 878 11.26 -14.59 33.73
N SER A 879 11.49 -13.62 32.84
CA SER A 879 10.82 -12.32 32.90
C SER A 879 9.80 -12.20 31.78
N VAL A 880 8.86 -11.28 31.92
CA VAL A 880 7.86 -10.97 30.89
C VAL A 880 7.94 -9.49 30.59
N TRP A 881 8.01 -9.17 29.30
CA TRP A 881 7.99 -7.81 28.78
C TRP A 881 6.58 -7.55 28.26
N ILE A 882 5.91 -6.57 28.83
CA ILE A 882 4.53 -6.19 28.50
C ILE A 882 4.60 -4.81 27.85
N GLN A 883 4.20 -4.72 26.58
CA GLN A 883 4.27 -3.48 25.79
C GLN A 883 5.70 -2.89 25.81
N GLU A 884 6.70 -3.72 25.50
CA GLU A 884 8.15 -3.46 25.56
C GLU A 884 8.72 -3.00 26.92
N VAL A 885 7.93 -2.98 27.99
CA VAL A 885 8.41 -2.69 29.36
C VAL A 885 8.59 -3.99 30.13
N GLU A 886 9.79 -4.24 30.69
CA GLU A 886 10.00 -5.38 31.58
C GLU A 886 9.08 -5.28 32.81
N ALA A 887 8.30 -6.33 33.05
CA ALA A 887 7.19 -6.33 33.97
C ALA A 887 7.40 -7.34 35.12
N PRO A 888 7.01 -7.00 36.36
CA PRO A 888 6.93 -7.98 37.42
C PRO A 888 5.83 -8.99 37.10
N LEU A 889 6.11 -10.28 37.24
CA LEU A 889 5.16 -11.34 36.91
C LEU A 889 4.17 -11.54 38.07
N PRO A 890 2.83 -11.36 37.90
CA PRO A 890 1.90 -11.35 39.03
C PRO A 890 1.92 -12.66 39.83
N GLY A 891 2.02 -12.55 41.16
CA GLY A 891 2.21 -13.70 42.05
C GLY A 891 3.66 -14.12 42.26
N CYS A 892 4.62 -13.67 41.43
CA CYS A 892 6.06 -13.83 41.69
C CYS A 892 6.61 -12.78 42.68
N ASP A 893 5.90 -12.49 43.78
CA ASP A 893 6.33 -11.57 44.87
C ASP A 893 6.75 -10.12 44.50
N GLY A 894 6.54 -9.69 43.26
CA GLY A 894 7.02 -8.40 42.71
C GLY A 894 8.41 -8.49 42.04
N GLU A 895 8.88 -9.70 41.74
CA GLU A 895 10.15 -9.98 41.07
C GLU A 895 10.03 -9.85 39.53
N MET A 896 11.02 -9.21 38.90
CA MET A 896 11.12 -9.18 37.42
C MET A 896 11.54 -10.54 36.86
N TYR A 897 12.51 -11.19 37.49
CA TYR A 897 13.04 -12.51 37.09
C TYR A 897 12.51 -13.60 38.02
N CYS A 898 11.36 -14.19 37.66
CA CYS A 898 10.74 -15.25 38.45
C CYS A 898 11.43 -16.59 38.17
N GLU A 899 11.84 -17.33 39.21
CA GLU A 899 12.40 -18.68 39.00
C GLU A 899 11.38 -19.57 38.29
N LEU A 900 11.79 -20.32 37.25
CA LEU A 900 10.87 -21.11 36.43
C LEU A 900 10.06 -22.13 37.26
N SER A 901 10.65 -22.69 38.32
CA SER A 901 9.97 -23.59 39.27
C SER A 901 8.82 -22.91 40.05
N LYS A 902 8.93 -21.58 40.27
CA LYS A 902 7.93 -20.74 40.94
C LYS A 902 6.81 -20.38 39.96
N PHE A 903 7.14 -20.05 38.72
CA PHE A 903 6.17 -19.89 37.62
C PHE A 903 5.35 -21.18 37.40
N GLU A 904 6.03 -22.33 37.29
CA GLU A 904 5.38 -23.65 37.13
C GLU A 904 4.40 -23.97 38.26
N LYS A 905 4.71 -23.55 39.49
CA LYS A 905 3.84 -23.70 40.65
C LYS A 905 2.65 -22.74 40.63
N LEU A 906 2.84 -21.49 40.20
CA LEU A 906 1.81 -20.45 40.16
C LEU A 906 0.73 -20.76 39.09
N TRP A 907 1.14 -21.16 37.88
CA TRP A 907 0.23 -21.53 36.79
C TRP A 907 -0.02 -23.05 36.69
N SER A 908 0.29 -23.83 37.74
CA SER A 908 0.27 -25.30 37.72
C SER A 908 -1.01 -25.90 37.12
N PHE A 909 -2.19 -25.39 37.48
CA PHE A 909 -3.47 -25.83 36.89
C PHE A 909 -3.53 -25.58 35.38
N TYR A 910 -3.17 -24.37 34.94
CA TYR A 910 -3.21 -23.99 33.52
C TYR A 910 -2.12 -24.68 32.69
N LEU A 911 -1.00 -25.07 33.30
CA LEU A 911 0.10 -25.77 32.61
C LEU A 911 -0.10 -27.30 32.56
N ASN A 912 -0.69 -27.92 33.59
CA ASN A 912 -0.72 -29.39 33.73
C ASN A 912 -2.13 -30.00 33.68
N ASP A 913 -3.15 -29.33 34.24
CA ASP A 913 -4.49 -29.90 34.42
C ASP A 913 -5.48 -29.44 33.33
N TYR A 914 -5.37 -28.18 32.88
CA TYR A 914 -6.24 -27.59 31.87
C TYR A 914 -6.08 -28.30 30.52
N ASN A 915 -7.17 -28.74 29.92
CA ASN A 915 -7.14 -29.38 28.61
C ASN A 915 -8.16 -28.74 27.69
N PHE A 916 -7.68 -27.97 26.71
CA PHE A 916 -8.49 -27.19 25.77
C PHE A 916 -9.68 -27.98 25.20
N LYS A 917 -9.49 -29.26 24.82
CA LYS A 917 -10.56 -30.08 24.21
C LYS A 917 -11.66 -30.50 25.19
N THR A 918 -11.39 -30.57 26.50
CA THR A 918 -12.42 -30.90 27.50
C THR A 918 -12.95 -29.67 28.21
N ASP A 919 -12.14 -28.64 28.40
CA ASP A 919 -12.56 -27.39 29.03
C ASP A 919 -13.38 -26.52 28.07
N CYS A 920 -12.97 -26.39 26.80
CA CYS A 920 -13.82 -25.73 25.81
C CYS A 920 -15.02 -26.58 25.35
N ALA A 921 -15.19 -27.82 25.81
CA ALA A 921 -16.38 -28.61 25.48
C ALA A 921 -17.59 -28.16 26.34
N LEU A 922 -18.78 -28.17 25.73
CA LEU A 922 -20.02 -27.86 26.45
C LEU A 922 -20.28 -28.88 27.59
N PRO A 923 -20.67 -28.44 28.80
CA PRO A 923 -20.90 -29.32 29.92
C PRO A 923 -22.05 -30.30 29.64
N LYS A 924 -21.76 -31.60 29.70
CA LYS A 924 -22.76 -32.66 29.45
C LYS A 924 -23.90 -32.56 30.47
N LYS A 925 -25.13 -32.37 29.96
CA LYS A 925 -26.37 -32.21 30.76
C LYS A 925 -26.42 -33.21 31.93
N GLY A 926 -26.48 -32.69 33.15
CA GLY A 926 -26.65 -33.50 34.37
C GLY A 926 -25.45 -33.54 35.32
N LYS A 927 -24.27 -33.03 34.94
CA LYS A 927 -23.16 -32.77 35.88
C LYS A 927 -22.96 -31.28 36.10
N LYS A 928 -22.90 -30.84 37.37
CA LYS A 928 -22.25 -29.57 37.70
C LYS A 928 -20.75 -29.68 37.37
N ASN A 929 -20.17 -28.59 36.89
CA ASN A 929 -18.72 -28.48 36.74
C ASN A 929 -18.08 -28.53 38.15
N PRO A 930 -17.08 -29.40 38.43
CA PRO A 930 -16.41 -29.45 39.74
C PRO A 930 -15.58 -28.20 40.08
N HIS A 931 -15.48 -27.23 39.15
CA HIS A 931 -14.74 -25.98 39.31
C HIS A 931 -15.64 -24.73 39.18
N LEU A 932 -16.92 -24.84 39.59
CA LEU A 932 -17.90 -23.76 39.77
C LEU A 932 -18.37 -23.68 41.24
#